data_AF-A0A0T7BZW8-F1
#
_entry.id   AF-A0A0T7BZW8-F1
#
_cell.length_a   1.000
_cell.length_b   1.000
_cell.length_c   1.000
_cell.angle_alpha   90.00
_cell.angle_beta   90.00
_cell.angle_gamma   90.00
#
_symmetry.space_group_name_H-M   'P 1'
#
loop_
_entity.id
_entity.type
_entity.pdbx_description
1 polymer ?
#
loop_
_entity_poly.entity_id
_entity_poly.type
_entity_poly.pdbx_seq_one_letter_code
_entity_poly.pdbx_strand_id
1 'polypeptide(L)'
;MQAFQLGDVIHSYIPEKQVDGDDCYLYLVCQGRVRLLGYDSTVGREVSTQLLLPEATFGADFCFFPCSLAYRAIAANSVTVARIALADWKRIEPELPLLQQYWQQATQERQTLIFLKTLTELRTETSQTLGRLLPLLSQTQVRAGCSLTEFAAAVPGRFWLLRGKIADQQGKTKPLSVGESWGYPDLNVPEGMAQTDLLLYHLSEENWEAGVAICSQLANPSSLVSESVLSVVTEPAKTDAVSVVAESLNTQENPPTENTLPTSENTLIASFEDGEIDFVSPGTSRWLKAGLWRAYPFIPQQGNSDCGAACLAMVSRYWGKRFSINNLRNLAQTNQQGASLPALAHAAEELGYDALAVRASLHKLELQTYPWIAHWQGIHYVVVWYIRGDRVLISDPALGKRPIPRQEFITHWTGYALLLSPTERLDARENDKISLAGYGKAFWRYRHLLWQIFLASLLWQLFGLATPIFTQIALDQILPSQSVMTLNWLALGFLFFGIWRLTLRAVRQYLLDYFANCTDLSIFGSVIAHTLRLPMQFFRDRPVSDILTRIQENRRIQLFFTRRAITTTLDALMVVISLGLLASYNLPLTLVVILTVLPIVCLTLAASPQLKTISRQLWHKSAAQTVAMTEMFKGIATVKTAVIERPLRWLWEEHFSEMVQARFRGQVLANNLQLTSSLVNHLGSTVVLWYGATLVIHGQMSLGKFVAFNLLIGNVITPVLGLVELWEELQEVLISLERLNDVLTTKPEETSQTPLLVMPPIQGEIRLENVSFGYHPTEKRPTLANISFSIPPGKTVGIIGVGGAGKSTLANLLVGLYPPQSGCIFIDGYNIAEISPQSLRQQIGVVHDNNFLFSATVWENISLYNSDISLELAIAAAKLAEIHGFITTLPLGYKTKVGEGGVQLSPEQRQKIAIARALAKNPPILILDEATSCWDLHPERRFLGNLHRIHRRNYGSPQQTTTLILSHRINTVQDTDYILVLDRGILIEQGTHQQLMSTPGFYFHLAQQQIHL
;
A
#
# COMPACT_ATOMS: atom_id res chain seq x y z
N MET A 1 49.18 7.86 -1.81
CA MET A 1 47.71 7.71 -1.72
C MET A 1 47.14 9.02 -1.19
N GLN A 2 45.98 9.45 -1.67
CA GLN A 2 45.30 10.69 -1.27
C GLN A 2 43.86 10.36 -0.86
N ALA A 3 43.36 10.98 0.20
CA ALA A 3 42.00 10.82 0.68
C ALA A 3 41.14 12.03 0.31
N PHE A 4 39.91 11.78 -0.12
CA PHE A 4 38.94 12.79 -0.57
C PHE A 4 37.60 12.54 0.14
N GLN A 5 36.86 13.61 0.42
CA GLN A 5 35.53 13.55 1.02
C GLN A 5 34.42 13.62 -0.06
N LEU A 6 33.18 13.33 0.35
CA LEU A 6 32.02 13.35 -0.55
C LEU A 6 31.90 14.68 -1.31
N GLY A 7 31.90 14.62 -2.64
CA GLY A 7 31.74 15.77 -3.53
C GLY A 7 33.05 16.39 -4.02
N ASP A 8 34.19 16.03 -3.44
CA ASP A 8 35.49 16.53 -3.87
C ASP A 8 35.81 16.10 -5.30
N VAL A 9 36.35 17.04 -6.10
CA VAL A 9 36.83 16.75 -7.45
C VAL A 9 38.21 16.10 -7.36
N ILE A 10 38.32 14.86 -7.80
CA ILE A 10 39.56 14.08 -7.75
C ILE A 10 40.41 14.37 -8.99
N HIS A 11 39.79 14.38 -10.17
CA HIS A 11 40.48 14.64 -11.44
C HIS A 11 39.49 15.10 -12.52
N SER A 12 39.88 16.08 -13.33
CA SER A 12 39.17 16.48 -14.55
C SER A 12 40.00 16.11 -15.79
N TYR A 13 39.53 15.12 -16.54
CA TYR A 13 40.18 14.63 -17.73
C TYR A 13 39.73 15.41 -18.96
N ILE A 14 40.66 16.09 -19.64
CA ILE A 14 40.41 16.87 -20.87
C ILE A 14 41.44 16.42 -21.93
N PRO A 15 41.01 15.79 -23.04
CA PRO A 15 41.91 15.19 -24.02
C PRO A 15 42.91 16.17 -24.66
N GLU A 16 42.48 17.41 -24.96
CA GLU A 16 43.28 18.40 -25.70
C GLU A 16 44.38 19.10 -24.87
N LYS A 17 44.31 19.01 -23.53
CA LYS A 17 45.24 19.71 -22.61
C LYS A 17 46.43 18.86 -22.16
N GLN A 18 46.49 17.58 -22.51
CA GLN A 18 47.46 16.63 -21.94
C GLN A 18 48.68 16.32 -22.84
N VAL A 19 48.84 17.04 -23.96
CA VAL A 19 49.98 16.85 -24.88
C VAL A 19 51.25 17.55 -24.38
N ASP A 20 51.13 18.57 -23.51
CA ASP A 20 52.25 19.34 -22.97
C ASP A 20 52.30 19.28 -21.42
N GLY A 21 53.20 18.46 -20.85
CA GLY A 21 53.71 18.66 -19.47
C GLY A 21 53.37 17.63 -18.38
N ASP A 22 54.27 17.52 -17.40
CA ASP A 22 54.52 16.49 -16.37
C ASP A 22 53.38 16.05 -15.40
N ASP A 23 52.12 16.44 -15.61
CA ASP A 23 51.01 16.20 -14.67
C ASP A 23 49.96 15.16 -15.12
N CYS A 24 50.40 14.16 -15.89
CA CYS A 24 49.57 13.01 -16.25
C CYS A 24 49.69 11.88 -15.23
N TYR A 25 48.59 11.63 -14.51
CA TYR A 25 48.52 10.58 -13.50
C TYR A 25 47.44 9.55 -13.81
N LEU A 26 47.76 8.29 -13.51
CA LEU A 26 46.80 7.21 -13.41
C LEU A 26 46.37 7.07 -11.95
N TYR A 27 45.07 6.98 -11.73
CA TYR A 27 44.44 6.87 -10.43
C TYR A 27 43.90 5.46 -10.23
N LEU A 28 44.12 4.87 -9.05
CA LEU A 28 43.55 3.59 -8.63
C LEU A 28 42.72 3.80 -7.36
N VAL A 29 41.46 3.39 -7.38
CA VAL A 29 40.57 3.49 -6.21
C VAL A 29 40.97 2.40 -5.20
N CYS A 30 41.52 2.78 -4.05
CA CYS A 30 41.91 1.82 -3.02
C CYS A 30 40.75 1.48 -2.08
N GLN A 31 39.97 2.48 -1.66
CA GLN A 31 38.80 2.33 -0.79
C GLN A 31 37.79 3.43 -1.10
N GLY A 32 36.49 3.15 -0.98
CA GLY A 32 35.41 4.10 -1.31
C GLY A 32 34.92 3.97 -2.75
N ARG A 33 34.27 5.01 -3.27
CA ARG A 33 33.63 5.02 -4.59
C ARG A 33 33.87 6.35 -5.29
N VAL A 34 34.21 6.30 -6.57
CA VAL A 34 34.40 7.48 -7.44
C VAL A 34 33.31 7.51 -8.50
N ARG A 35 32.64 8.64 -8.68
CA ARG A 35 31.65 8.82 -9.76
C ARG A 35 32.28 9.61 -10.90
N LEU A 36 32.13 9.10 -12.12
CA LEU A 36 32.52 9.80 -13.34
C LEU A 36 31.33 10.56 -13.90
N LEU A 37 31.57 11.82 -14.26
CA LEU A 37 30.60 12.74 -14.85
C LEU A 37 31.07 13.12 -16.26
N GLY A 38 30.26 12.85 -17.27
CA GLY A 38 30.47 13.30 -18.65
C GLY A 38 29.56 14.47 -18.97
N TYR A 39 29.95 15.34 -19.90
CA TYR A 39 29.12 16.48 -20.30
C TYR A 39 28.24 16.10 -21.50
N ASP A 40 26.92 16.29 -21.37
CA ASP A 40 25.97 16.11 -22.46
C ASP A 40 25.66 17.49 -23.10
N SER A 41 26.08 17.67 -24.35
CA SER A 41 25.90 18.91 -25.10
C SER A 41 24.45 19.22 -25.48
N THR A 42 23.58 18.20 -25.54
CA THR A 42 22.18 18.34 -25.92
C THR A 42 21.29 18.71 -24.73
N VAL A 43 21.61 18.22 -23.53
CA VAL A 43 20.89 18.55 -22.28
C VAL A 43 21.54 19.74 -21.57
N GLY A 44 22.78 20.11 -21.93
CA GLY A 44 23.49 21.27 -21.39
C GLY A 44 23.94 21.08 -19.93
N ARG A 45 24.18 19.85 -19.49
CA ARG A 45 24.60 19.53 -18.11
C ARG A 45 25.50 18.30 -18.02
N GLU A 46 26.19 18.15 -16.89
CA GLU A 46 26.93 16.93 -16.56
C GLU A 46 25.99 15.79 -16.17
N VAL A 47 26.28 14.60 -16.70
CA VAL A 47 25.53 13.36 -16.48
C VAL A 47 26.47 12.31 -15.88
N SER A 48 26.00 11.58 -14.88
CA SER A 48 26.75 10.46 -14.31
C SER A 48 26.90 9.35 -15.34
N THR A 49 28.14 9.06 -15.74
CA THR A 49 28.46 8.03 -16.73
C THR A 49 28.72 6.68 -16.07
N GLN A 50 29.50 6.65 -14.98
CA GLN A 50 29.86 5.41 -14.28
C GLN A 50 30.17 5.64 -12.79
N LEU A 51 29.98 4.61 -11.97
CA LEU A 51 30.42 4.56 -10.57
C LEU A 51 31.55 3.52 -10.43
N LEU A 52 32.75 3.97 -10.11
CA LEU A 52 33.95 3.16 -9.90
C LEU A 52 34.00 2.64 -8.46
N LEU A 53 34.24 1.34 -8.33
CA LEU A 53 34.41 0.63 -7.05
C LEU A 53 35.91 0.51 -6.69
N PRO A 54 36.28 0.03 -5.49
CA PRO A 54 37.66 -0.31 -5.19
C PRO A 54 38.26 -1.23 -6.25
N GLU A 55 39.55 -1.08 -6.53
CA GLU A 55 40.33 -1.76 -7.58
C GLU A 55 40.13 -1.19 -9.00
N ALA A 56 39.16 -0.32 -9.23
CA ALA A 56 38.99 0.34 -10.52
C ALA A 56 40.03 1.45 -10.74
N THR A 57 40.47 1.62 -11.98
CA THR A 57 41.42 2.67 -12.39
C THR A 57 40.76 3.75 -13.22
N PHE A 58 41.32 4.96 -13.25
CA PHE A 58 40.92 6.07 -14.14
C PHE A 58 42.05 7.08 -14.32
N GLY A 59 41.98 7.93 -15.34
CA GLY A 59 43.01 8.89 -15.70
C GLY A 59 43.99 8.36 -16.73
N ALA A 60 44.68 9.27 -17.44
CA ALA A 60 45.61 8.98 -18.53
C ALA A 60 45.00 8.13 -19.68
N ASP A 61 43.69 8.25 -19.93
CA ASP A 61 42.96 7.42 -20.88
C ASP A 61 43.53 7.45 -22.32
N PHE A 62 44.13 8.57 -22.75
CA PHE A 62 44.76 8.72 -24.07
C PHE A 62 45.90 7.72 -24.34
N CYS A 63 46.54 7.19 -23.30
CA CYS A 63 47.60 6.19 -23.45
C CYS A 63 47.06 4.82 -23.86
N PHE A 64 45.83 4.50 -23.45
CA PHE A 64 45.22 3.19 -23.63
C PHE A 64 44.09 3.21 -24.67
N PHE A 65 43.50 4.37 -24.91
CA PHE A 65 42.43 4.57 -25.89
C PHE A 65 42.64 5.89 -26.65
N PRO A 66 43.01 5.85 -27.95
CA PRO A 66 43.38 7.04 -28.72
C PRO A 66 42.20 7.99 -29.02
N CYS A 67 40.95 7.57 -28.75
CA CYS A 67 39.73 8.35 -28.96
C CYS A 67 39.04 8.68 -27.62
N SER A 68 39.80 9.13 -26.61
CA SER A 68 39.25 9.41 -25.28
C SER A 68 38.37 10.67 -25.25
N LEU A 69 37.24 10.60 -24.56
CA LEU A 69 36.31 11.69 -24.27
C LEU A 69 36.60 12.32 -22.91
N ALA A 70 36.21 13.59 -22.75
CA ALA A 70 36.39 14.34 -21.51
C ALA A 70 35.42 13.88 -20.41
N TYR A 71 35.90 13.81 -19.17
CA TYR A 71 35.08 13.49 -18.00
C TYR A 71 35.66 14.08 -16.71
N ARG A 72 34.82 14.20 -15.68
CA ARG A 72 35.22 14.63 -14.34
C ARG A 72 34.97 13.52 -13.32
N ALA A 73 35.99 13.17 -12.54
CA ALA A 73 35.93 12.20 -11.47
C ALA A 73 35.70 12.91 -10.12
N ILE A 74 34.62 12.56 -9.44
CA ILE A 74 34.26 13.10 -8.13
C ILE A 74 34.14 11.99 -7.08
N ALA A 75 34.44 12.30 -5.83
CA ALA A 75 34.27 11.38 -4.72
C ALA A 75 32.76 11.19 -4.41
N ALA A 76 32.27 9.94 -4.53
CA ALA A 76 30.86 9.62 -4.24
C ALA A 76 30.62 9.26 -2.76
N ASN A 77 31.70 9.08 -2.00
CA ASN A 77 31.78 8.99 -0.54
C ASN A 77 33.26 9.25 -0.14
N SER A 78 33.60 9.13 1.15
CA SER A 78 35.00 9.18 1.58
C SER A 78 35.81 8.10 0.84
N VAL A 79 36.77 8.54 0.02
CA VAL A 79 37.50 7.70 -0.92
C VAL A 79 38.99 7.92 -0.79
N THR A 80 39.76 6.84 -0.85
CA THR A 80 41.23 6.88 -0.90
C THR A 80 41.68 6.37 -2.26
N VAL A 81 42.50 7.17 -2.94
CA VAL A 81 42.97 6.91 -4.30
C VAL A 81 44.50 6.91 -4.34
N ALA A 82 45.09 5.91 -4.97
CA ALA A 82 46.52 5.90 -5.29
C ALA A 82 46.76 6.64 -6.61
N ARG A 83 47.74 7.53 -6.64
CA ARG A 83 48.16 8.29 -7.82
C ARG A 83 49.49 7.74 -8.31
N ILE A 84 49.56 7.33 -9.57
CA ILE A 84 50.74 6.78 -10.24
C ILE A 84 51.13 7.75 -11.35
N ALA A 85 52.38 8.23 -11.36
CA ALA A 85 52.87 9.09 -12.43
C ALA A 85 53.05 8.29 -13.72
N LEU A 86 52.63 8.85 -14.86
CA LEU A 86 52.74 8.16 -16.14
C LEU A 86 54.19 7.83 -16.52
N ALA A 87 55.15 8.66 -16.11
CA ALA A 87 56.58 8.41 -16.33
C ALA A 87 57.08 7.14 -15.60
N ASP A 88 56.58 6.88 -14.39
CA ASP A 88 56.90 5.67 -13.63
C ASP A 88 56.21 4.45 -14.23
N TRP A 89 54.97 4.61 -14.72
CA TRP A 89 54.27 3.54 -15.43
C TRP A 89 55.00 3.12 -16.71
N LYS A 90 55.41 4.07 -17.56
CA LYS A 90 56.12 3.76 -18.82
C LYS A 90 57.46 3.02 -18.61
N ARG A 91 58.06 3.11 -17.41
CA ARG A 91 59.25 2.33 -17.04
C ARG A 91 58.91 0.87 -16.69
N ILE A 92 57.74 0.63 -16.09
CA ILE A 92 57.30 -0.69 -15.59
C ILE A 92 56.44 -1.43 -16.63
N GLU A 93 55.84 -0.71 -17.57
CA GLU A 93 55.00 -1.22 -18.67
C GLU A 93 55.53 -2.48 -19.38
N PRO A 94 56.82 -2.58 -19.78
CA PRO A 94 57.32 -3.78 -20.46
C PRO A 94 57.41 -5.02 -19.56
N GLU A 95 57.41 -4.88 -18.23
CA GLU A 95 57.55 -6.01 -17.28
C GLU A 95 56.21 -6.66 -16.93
N LEU A 96 55.07 -6.00 -17.20
CA LEU A 96 53.72 -6.44 -16.78
C LEU A 96 52.68 -6.39 -17.92
N PRO A 97 52.81 -7.23 -18.97
CA PRO A 97 51.94 -7.19 -20.15
C PRO A 97 50.47 -7.51 -19.85
N LEU A 98 50.18 -8.35 -18.84
CA LEU A 98 48.82 -8.68 -18.43
C LEU A 98 48.08 -7.46 -17.83
N LEU A 99 48.81 -6.61 -17.11
CA LEU A 99 48.22 -5.42 -16.48
C LEU A 99 47.92 -4.34 -17.52
N GLN A 100 48.77 -4.23 -18.55
CA GLN A 100 48.54 -3.37 -19.71
C GLN A 100 47.26 -3.77 -20.45
N GLN A 101 47.06 -5.07 -20.72
CA GLN A 101 45.84 -5.58 -21.35
C GLN A 101 44.59 -5.28 -20.50
N TYR A 102 44.68 -5.48 -19.18
CA TYR A 102 43.59 -5.19 -18.27
C TYR A 102 43.19 -3.71 -18.28
N TRP A 103 44.17 -2.79 -18.21
CA TRP A 103 43.89 -1.35 -18.26
C TRP A 103 43.42 -0.87 -19.63
N GLN A 104 43.90 -1.48 -20.71
CA GLN A 104 43.40 -1.20 -22.04
C GLN A 104 41.93 -1.57 -22.17
N GLN A 105 41.55 -2.76 -21.71
CA GLN A 105 40.16 -3.19 -21.69
C GLN A 105 39.29 -2.31 -20.78
N ALA A 106 39.74 -2.03 -19.54
CA ALA A 106 38.99 -1.20 -18.60
C ALA A 106 38.80 0.25 -19.10
N THR A 107 39.81 0.80 -19.79
CA THR A 107 39.74 2.14 -20.39
C THR A 107 38.80 2.14 -21.59
N GLN A 108 38.83 1.11 -22.43
CA GLN A 108 37.92 0.95 -23.56
C GLN A 108 36.47 0.88 -23.08
N GLU A 109 36.16 0.03 -22.10
CA GLU A 109 34.82 -0.09 -21.51
C GLU A 109 34.32 1.23 -20.92
N ARG A 110 35.16 1.93 -20.15
CA ARG A 110 34.85 3.25 -19.60
C ARG A 110 34.54 4.26 -20.71
N GLN A 111 35.38 4.35 -21.73
CA GLN A 111 35.22 5.32 -22.81
C GLN A 111 34.00 5.01 -23.69
N THR A 112 33.69 3.74 -23.93
CA THR A 112 32.44 3.32 -24.59
C THR A 112 31.22 3.72 -23.76
N LEU A 113 31.24 3.54 -22.44
CA LEU A 113 30.13 3.97 -21.57
C LEU A 113 29.95 5.49 -21.59
N ILE A 114 31.04 6.27 -21.54
CA ILE A 114 30.98 7.73 -21.66
C ILE A 114 30.38 8.11 -23.01
N PHE A 115 30.81 7.49 -24.10
CA PHE A 115 30.25 7.72 -25.44
C PHE A 115 28.74 7.44 -25.51
N LEU A 116 28.30 6.26 -25.08
CA LEU A 116 26.88 5.87 -25.08
C LEU A 116 26.01 6.77 -24.19
N LYS A 117 26.57 7.32 -23.11
CA LYS A 117 25.84 8.17 -22.17
C LYS A 117 25.74 9.63 -22.57
N THR A 118 26.69 10.13 -23.35
CA THR A 118 26.85 11.57 -23.62
C THR A 118 26.52 11.95 -25.06
N LEU A 119 26.74 11.04 -26.02
CA LEU A 119 26.68 11.36 -27.45
C LEU A 119 25.62 10.55 -28.22
N THR A 120 25.04 9.49 -27.65
CA THR A 120 24.07 8.64 -28.38
C THR A 120 22.65 8.73 -27.83
N GLU A 121 21.69 8.18 -28.58
CA GLU A 121 20.27 8.07 -28.20
C GLU A 121 20.04 7.30 -26.89
N LEU A 122 20.99 6.45 -26.48
CA LEU A 122 20.90 5.57 -25.31
C LEU A 122 21.19 6.29 -23.97
N ARG A 123 21.32 7.62 -23.97
CA ARG A 123 21.62 8.44 -22.78
C ARG A 123 20.65 8.27 -21.62
N THR A 124 19.38 7.91 -21.88
CA THR A 124 18.36 7.76 -20.83
C THR A 124 18.45 6.42 -20.09
N GLU A 125 19.17 5.43 -20.62
CA GLU A 125 19.35 4.11 -20.00
C GLU A 125 20.31 4.12 -18.82
N THR A 126 20.20 3.19 -17.87
CA THR A 126 21.12 3.18 -16.71
C THR A 126 22.52 2.70 -17.11
N SER A 127 23.57 3.20 -16.44
CA SER A 127 24.96 2.78 -16.69
C SER A 127 25.17 1.28 -16.47
N GLN A 128 24.39 0.65 -15.59
CA GLN A 128 24.43 -0.79 -15.36
C GLN A 128 23.83 -1.57 -16.53
N THR A 129 22.76 -1.06 -17.14
CA THR A 129 22.16 -1.62 -18.36
C THR A 129 23.15 -1.54 -19.53
N LEU A 130 23.74 -0.35 -19.75
CA LEU A 130 24.74 -0.15 -20.81
C LEU A 130 26.00 -0.98 -20.58
N GLY A 131 26.41 -1.18 -19.32
CA GLY A 131 27.55 -2.06 -18.98
C GLY A 131 27.33 -3.52 -19.40
N ARG A 132 26.09 -4.01 -19.38
CA ARG A 132 25.74 -5.35 -19.87
C ARG A 132 25.70 -5.43 -21.40
N LEU A 133 25.55 -4.30 -22.09
CA LEU A 133 25.55 -4.22 -23.55
C LEU A 133 26.98 -4.26 -24.13
N LEU A 134 27.99 -3.78 -23.39
CA LEU A 134 29.37 -3.67 -23.87
C LEU A 134 29.95 -4.95 -24.49
N PRO A 135 29.77 -6.17 -23.93
CA PRO A 135 30.33 -7.39 -24.51
C PRO A 135 29.74 -7.76 -25.88
N LEU A 136 28.59 -7.19 -26.24
CA LEU A 136 27.91 -7.42 -27.52
C LEU A 136 28.35 -6.42 -28.60
N LEU A 137 29.07 -5.36 -28.23
CA LEU A 137 29.53 -4.32 -29.14
C LEU A 137 30.94 -4.66 -29.66
N SER A 138 31.10 -4.63 -30.98
CA SER A 138 32.38 -4.76 -31.67
C SER A 138 32.80 -3.42 -32.26
N GLN A 139 34.11 -3.14 -32.31
CA GLN A 139 34.63 -1.94 -32.96
C GLN A 139 35.06 -2.28 -34.39
N THR A 140 34.59 -1.54 -35.38
CA THR A 140 34.91 -1.75 -36.80
C THR A 140 35.45 -0.47 -37.44
N GLN A 141 36.33 -0.61 -38.43
CA GLN A 141 36.93 0.51 -39.16
C GLN A 141 36.59 0.43 -40.64
N VAL A 142 36.13 1.55 -41.20
CA VAL A 142 35.87 1.72 -42.64
C VAL A 142 36.97 2.61 -43.22
N ARG A 143 37.62 2.17 -44.30
CA ARG A 143 38.69 2.96 -44.94
C ARG A 143 38.12 4.13 -45.74
N ALA A 144 38.89 5.20 -45.83
CA ALA A 144 38.58 6.34 -46.69
C ALA A 144 38.34 5.89 -48.15
N GLY A 145 37.28 6.39 -48.77
CA GLY A 145 36.86 6.08 -50.14
C GLY A 145 35.86 4.93 -50.29
N CYS A 146 35.57 4.17 -49.23
CA CYS A 146 34.55 3.10 -49.27
C CYS A 146 33.12 3.65 -49.17
N SER A 147 32.19 3.02 -49.89
CA SER A 147 30.75 3.31 -49.78
C SER A 147 30.18 2.68 -48.51
N LEU A 148 29.42 3.46 -47.73
CA LEU A 148 28.76 2.98 -46.51
C LEU A 148 27.63 1.97 -46.80
N THR A 149 27.00 2.07 -47.97
CA THR A 149 25.95 1.14 -48.39
C THR A 149 26.50 -0.25 -48.70
N GLU A 150 27.65 -0.31 -49.37
CA GLU A 150 28.35 -1.58 -49.63
C GLU A 150 28.91 -2.19 -48.35
N PHE A 151 29.43 -1.35 -47.44
CA PHE A 151 29.94 -1.81 -46.14
C PHE A 151 28.82 -2.38 -45.25
N ALA A 152 27.70 -1.66 -45.10
CA ALA A 152 26.56 -2.11 -44.30
C ALA A 152 25.87 -3.35 -44.90
N ALA A 153 25.93 -3.55 -46.22
CA ALA A 153 25.45 -4.77 -46.86
C ALA A 153 26.36 -5.99 -46.59
N ALA A 154 27.67 -5.77 -46.42
CA ALA A 154 28.63 -6.83 -46.13
C ALA A 154 28.65 -7.25 -44.65
N VAL A 155 28.32 -6.34 -43.73
CA VAL A 155 28.29 -6.58 -42.28
C VAL A 155 26.93 -6.13 -41.74
N PRO A 156 25.95 -7.03 -41.56
CA PRO A 156 24.62 -6.67 -41.10
C PRO A 156 24.61 -6.38 -39.58
N GLY A 157 24.07 -5.23 -39.20
CA GLY A 157 23.96 -4.80 -37.81
C GLY A 157 23.59 -3.32 -37.67
N ARG A 158 23.61 -2.85 -36.42
CA ARG A 158 23.44 -1.43 -36.08
C ARG A 158 24.79 -0.79 -35.78
N PHE A 159 25.01 0.39 -36.36
CA PHE A 159 26.28 1.11 -36.28
C PHE A 159 26.12 2.45 -35.57
N TRP A 160 27.12 2.84 -34.77
CA TRP A 160 27.25 4.19 -34.20
C TRP A 160 28.59 4.80 -34.64
N LEU A 161 28.57 6.05 -35.13
CA LEU A 161 29.78 6.75 -35.54
C LEU A 161 30.55 7.26 -34.31
N LEU A 162 31.77 6.76 -34.10
CA LEU A 162 32.67 7.27 -33.05
C LEU A 162 33.57 8.40 -33.57
N ARG A 163 34.11 8.26 -34.79
CA ARG A 163 35.01 9.26 -35.39
C ARG A 163 35.04 9.14 -36.91
N GLY A 164 35.19 10.29 -37.59
CA GLY A 164 35.41 10.40 -39.02
C GLY A 164 34.38 11.30 -39.72
N LYS A 165 34.65 11.68 -40.97
CA LYS A 165 33.73 12.51 -41.77
C LYS A 165 33.18 11.73 -42.95
N ILE A 166 31.88 11.85 -43.16
CA ILE A 166 31.15 11.23 -44.27
C ILE A 166 30.80 12.34 -45.26
N ALA A 167 31.11 12.14 -46.54
CA ALA A 167 30.74 13.06 -47.61
C ALA A 167 29.43 12.59 -48.27
N ASP A 168 28.40 13.43 -48.26
CA ASP A 168 27.15 13.24 -48.99
C ASP A 168 27.36 13.62 -50.47
N GLN A 169 27.02 12.72 -51.40
CA GLN A 169 27.18 12.98 -52.85
C GLN A 169 26.02 13.81 -53.44
N GLN A 170 24.94 14.10 -52.71
CA GLN A 170 23.76 14.80 -53.28
C GLN A 170 23.29 16.05 -52.51
N GLY A 171 23.96 16.44 -51.40
CA GLY A 171 23.71 17.72 -50.72
C GLY A 171 22.29 17.92 -50.17
N LYS A 172 21.51 16.84 -50.03
CA LYS A 172 20.13 16.87 -49.53
C LYS A 172 20.00 16.39 -48.08
N THR A 173 21.01 15.74 -47.51
CA THR A 173 20.97 15.23 -46.13
C THR A 173 22.07 15.86 -45.26
N LYS A 174 21.73 16.18 -44.01
CA LYS A 174 22.69 16.71 -43.03
C LYS A 174 23.76 15.62 -42.77
N PRO A 175 25.07 15.93 -42.80
CA PRO A 175 26.10 14.93 -42.55
C PRO A 175 25.94 14.34 -41.15
N LEU A 176 25.98 13.01 -41.03
CA LEU A 176 25.85 12.28 -39.76
C LEU A 176 26.85 12.83 -38.73
N SER A 177 26.35 13.15 -37.55
CA SER A 177 27.18 13.61 -36.44
C SER A 177 27.69 12.44 -35.60
N VAL A 178 28.80 12.64 -34.89
CA VAL A 178 29.37 11.62 -33.98
C VAL A 178 28.32 11.26 -32.92
N GLY A 179 28.02 9.97 -32.77
CA GLY A 179 27.00 9.45 -31.84
C GLY A 179 25.67 9.06 -32.48
N GLU A 180 25.40 9.49 -33.72
CA GLU A 180 24.21 9.04 -34.47
C GLU A 180 24.36 7.58 -34.94
N SER A 181 23.24 6.85 -34.96
CA SER A 181 23.19 5.45 -35.42
C SER A 181 22.37 5.22 -36.67
N TRP A 182 22.76 4.19 -37.42
CA TRP A 182 22.05 3.71 -38.61
C TRP A 182 22.16 2.18 -38.72
N GLY A 183 21.36 1.60 -39.60
CA GLY A 183 21.29 0.15 -39.82
C GLY A 183 20.15 -0.51 -39.05
N TYR A 184 20.26 -1.82 -38.85
CA TYR A 184 19.17 -2.68 -38.37
C TYR A 184 18.47 -2.13 -37.11
N PRO A 185 17.12 -2.16 -37.03
CA PRO A 185 16.15 -2.73 -37.98
C PRO A 185 15.73 -1.76 -39.10
N ASP A 186 16.23 -0.52 -39.08
CA ASP A 186 15.89 0.50 -40.06
C ASP A 186 16.71 0.29 -41.35
N LEU A 187 16.03 0.11 -42.49
CA LEU A 187 16.69 -0.08 -43.81
C LEU A 187 17.37 1.19 -44.36
N ASN A 188 17.31 2.30 -43.63
CA ASN A 188 17.89 3.58 -44.03
C ASN A 188 19.40 3.59 -43.76
N VAL A 189 20.18 3.17 -44.76
CA VAL A 189 21.64 3.35 -44.77
C VAL A 189 21.97 4.66 -45.48
N PRO A 190 22.79 5.55 -44.89
CA PRO A 190 23.20 6.80 -45.54
C PRO A 190 23.96 6.54 -46.86
N GLU A 191 23.51 7.16 -47.95
CA GLU A 191 24.20 7.16 -49.25
C GLU A 191 25.40 8.13 -49.21
N GLY A 192 26.47 7.72 -48.51
CA GLY A 192 27.68 8.53 -48.32
C GLY A 192 28.97 7.74 -48.46
N MET A 193 30.03 8.42 -48.91
CA MET A 193 31.39 7.86 -48.95
C MET A 193 32.20 8.35 -47.74
N ALA A 194 33.01 7.47 -47.17
CA ALA A 194 33.95 7.81 -46.10
C ALA A 194 35.02 8.79 -46.63
N GLN A 195 35.04 10.04 -46.17
CA GLN A 195 36.05 11.04 -46.56
C GLN A 195 37.37 10.80 -45.82
N THR A 196 37.28 10.31 -44.60
CA THR A 196 38.40 9.86 -43.76
C THR A 196 38.14 8.43 -43.31
N ASP A 197 39.14 7.76 -42.74
CA ASP A 197 38.89 6.50 -42.05
C ASP A 197 37.83 6.71 -40.95
N LEU A 198 36.75 5.92 -41.01
CA LEU A 198 35.66 5.96 -40.05
C LEU A 198 35.85 4.86 -39.02
N LEU A 199 35.59 5.18 -37.76
CA LEU A 199 35.65 4.23 -36.66
C LEU A 199 34.25 4.13 -36.03
N LEU A 200 33.72 2.92 -35.97
CA LEU A 200 32.33 2.62 -35.66
C LEU A 200 32.23 1.63 -34.49
N TYR A 201 31.19 1.78 -33.67
CA TYR A 201 30.70 0.68 -32.85
C TYR A 201 29.61 -0.06 -33.61
N HIS A 202 29.66 -1.39 -33.58
CA HIS A 202 28.83 -2.29 -34.35
C HIS A 202 28.20 -3.35 -33.43
N LEU A 203 26.87 -3.40 -33.43
CA LEU A 203 26.07 -4.46 -32.83
C LEU A 203 25.55 -5.38 -33.95
N SER A 204 25.99 -6.63 -33.97
CA SER A 204 25.60 -7.59 -35.01
C SER A 204 24.12 -7.98 -34.93
N GLU A 205 23.55 -8.38 -36.07
CA GLU A 205 22.17 -8.89 -36.14
C GLU A 205 21.95 -10.12 -35.23
N GLU A 206 22.93 -11.03 -35.14
CA GLU A 206 22.86 -12.23 -34.27
C GLU A 206 22.70 -11.86 -32.77
N ASN A 207 23.32 -10.75 -32.36
CA ASN A 207 23.26 -10.27 -30.99
C ASN A 207 22.16 -9.21 -30.77
N TRP A 208 21.35 -8.93 -31.79
CA TRP A 208 20.33 -7.88 -31.74
C TRP A 208 19.24 -8.19 -30.71
N GLU A 209 18.68 -9.41 -30.70
CA GLU A 209 17.65 -9.79 -29.74
C GLU A 209 18.15 -9.72 -28.29
N ALA A 210 19.40 -10.16 -28.06
CA ALA A 210 20.05 -10.04 -26.76
C ALA A 210 20.30 -8.56 -26.38
N GLY A 211 20.69 -7.73 -27.35
CA GLY A 211 20.86 -6.29 -27.18
C GLY A 211 19.55 -5.59 -26.82
N VAL A 212 18.45 -5.89 -27.49
CA VAL A 212 17.10 -5.34 -27.21
C VAL A 212 16.56 -5.84 -25.87
N ALA A 213 16.82 -7.10 -25.51
CA ALA A 213 16.44 -7.63 -24.20
C ALA A 213 17.17 -6.94 -23.05
N ILE A 214 18.41 -6.50 -23.27
CA ILE A 214 19.19 -5.72 -22.30
C ILE A 214 18.75 -4.26 -22.33
N CYS A 215 18.60 -3.67 -23.51
CA CYS A 215 18.36 -2.25 -23.74
C CYS A 215 17.17 -2.06 -24.71
N SER A 216 15.96 -1.96 -24.14
CA SER A 216 14.71 -1.92 -24.91
C SER A 216 14.58 -0.71 -25.84
N GLN A 217 15.30 0.38 -25.58
CA GLN A 217 15.32 1.58 -26.44
C GLN A 217 15.89 1.33 -27.84
N LEU A 218 16.72 0.30 -28.02
CA LEU A 218 17.22 -0.10 -29.33
C LEU A 218 16.09 -0.47 -30.31
N ALA A 219 14.90 -0.83 -29.81
CA ALA A 219 13.76 -1.23 -30.64
C ALA A 219 12.93 -0.05 -31.22
N ASN A 220 13.05 1.18 -30.70
CA ASN A 220 12.20 2.32 -31.12
C ASN A 220 12.99 3.65 -31.27
N PRO A 221 13.83 3.81 -32.29
CA PRO A 221 14.67 5.01 -32.47
C PRO A 221 13.93 6.23 -33.05
N SER A 222 12.76 6.07 -33.67
CA SER A 222 12.09 7.12 -34.47
C SER A 222 11.25 8.14 -33.69
N SER A 223 11.25 8.12 -32.35
CA SER A 223 10.36 8.96 -31.54
C SER A 223 10.98 10.27 -31.01
N LEU A 224 12.21 10.63 -31.39
CA LEU A 224 12.92 11.79 -30.82
C LEU A 224 13.42 12.84 -31.82
N VAL A 225 13.11 12.71 -33.12
CA VAL A 225 13.49 13.70 -34.16
C VAL A 225 12.24 14.32 -34.77
N SER A 226 11.56 15.19 -34.03
CA SER A 226 10.58 16.13 -34.60
C SER A 226 10.20 17.22 -33.60
N GLU A 227 11.13 18.14 -33.32
CA GLU A 227 10.77 19.49 -32.84
C GLU A 227 11.99 20.43 -32.94
N SER A 228 12.36 20.85 -34.16
CA SER A 228 13.16 22.08 -34.34
C SER A 228 13.21 22.55 -35.81
N VAL A 229 12.12 23.11 -36.34
CA VAL A 229 12.20 24.12 -37.42
C VAL A 229 10.96 25.05 -37.36
N LEU A 230 11.14 26.28 -36.86
CA LEU A 230 10.70 27.53 -37.51
C LEU A 230 10.90 28.74 -36.57
N SER A 231 12.01 29.46 -36.72
CA SER A 231 12.00 30.86 -37.14
C SER A 231 13.42 31.41 -37.21
N VAL A 232 13.83 31.67 -38.44
CA VAL A 232 15.01 32.46 -38.84
C VAL A 232 14.63 33.94 -38.70
N VAL A 233 15.57 34.79 -38.26
CA VAL A 233 15.98 36.06 -38.93
C VAL A 233 17.01 36.82 -38.06
N THR A 234 18.24 36.85 -38.59
CA THR A 234 19.31 37.88 -38.57
C THR A 234 20.10 38.27 -37.30
N GLU A 235 21.37 37.83 -37.32
CA GLU A 235 22.65 38.45 -36.92
C GLU A 235 22.80 39.97 -37.23
N PRO A 236 23.80 40.74 -36.66
CA PRO A 236 25.22 40.31 -36.54
C PRO A 236 26.10 40.82 -35.35
N ALA A 237 27.17 40.05 -35.14
CA ALA A 237 28.58 40.41 -34.88
C ALA A 237 28.97 41.67 -34.06
N LYS A 238 29.84 41.48 -33.04
CA LYS A 238 31.27 41.85 -33.17
C LYS A 238 32.17 41.28 -32.07
N THR A 239 33.36 41.00 -32.55
CA THR A 239 34.61 40.42 -32.04
C THR A 239 35.35 41.27 -31.00
N ASP A 240 36.17 40.54 -30.22
CA ASP A 240 37.51 40.84 -29.69
C ASP A 240 37.72 42.10 -28.83
N ALA A 241 38.22 41.92 -27.60
CA ALA A 241 39.66 41.78 -27.35
C ALA A 241 40.02 41.94 -25.84
N VAL A 242 40.93 41.07 -25.37
CA VAL A 242 42.16 41.45 -24.63
C VAL A 242 42.10 41.74 -23.11
N SER A 243 42.48 40.69 -22.36
CA SER A 243 43.70 40.59 -21.50
C SER A 243 43.78 41.14 -20.07
N VAL A 244 44.79 40.56 -19.39
CA VAL A 244 45.50 40.91 -18.13
C VAL A 244 44.99 40.13 -16.90
N VAL A 245 45.58 38.99 -16.49
CA VAL A 245 46.94 38.69 -15.96
C VAL A 245 47.04 38.87 -14.44
N ALA A 246 47.07 37.70 -13.77
CA ALA A 246 48.10 37.19 -12.86
C ALA A 246 48.14 37.47 -11.34
N GLU A 247 48.31 36.34 -10.64
CA GLU A 247 49.36 36.01 -9.65
C GLU A 247 49.31 36.57 -8.22
N SER A 248 49.43 35.68 -7.23
CA SER A 248 50.76 35.19 -6.78
C SER A 248 50.71 34.12 -5.69
N LEU A 249 51.82 33.38 -5.62
CA LEU A 249 52.15 32.14 -4.91
C LEU A 249 52.57 32.32 -3.43
N ASN A 250 52.58 31.22 -2.66
CA ASN A 250 53.76 30.51 -2.11
C ASN A 250 53.58 29.95 -0.67
N THR A 251 54.07 28.72 -0.48
CA THR A 251 54.44 28.11 0.80
C THR A 251 55.92 28.39 1.14
N GLN A 252 56.26 28.70 2.40
CA GLN A 252 57.29 27.99 3.19
C GLN A 252 57.54 28.56 4.62
N GLU A 253 57.99 27.63 5.49
CA GLU A 253 58.80 27.77 6.72
C GLU A 253 58.18 27.75 8.14
N ASN A 254 58.98 27.21 9.07
CA ASN A 254 58.66 26.44 10.29
C ASN A 254 58.93 27.27 11.61
N PRO A 255 58.78 26.73 12.85
CA PRO A 255 58.24 27.36 14.09
C PRO A 255 59.33 27.96 15.03
N PRO A 256 59.14 28.28 16.34
CA PRO A 256 57.96 28.29 17.26
C PRO A 256 57.81 29.64 18.03
N THR A 257 56.91 29.74 19.03
CA THR A 257 57.17 30.16 20.45
C THR A 257 55.88 30.68 21.15
N GLU A 258 55.57 30.04 22.29
CA GLU A 258 54.90 30.48 23.54
C GLU A 258 53.63 31.36 23.61
N ASN A 259 52.69 30.81 24.40
CA ASN A 259 52.00 31.41 25.55
C ASN A 259 50.62 32.10 25.42
N THR A 260 49.76 31.62 26.33
CA THR A 260 48.63 32.25 27.05
C THR A 260 47.21 32.25 26.45
N LEU A 261 46.37 31.41 27.09
CA LEU A 261 44.92 31.50 27.33
C LEU A 261 44.46 32.92 27.80
N PRO A 262 43.15 33.31 27.88
CA PRO A 262 41.93 32.46 27.97
C PRO A 262 40.62 32.94 27.25
N THR A 263 39.62 32.04 27.23
CA THR A 263 38.14 32.25 27.38
C THR A 263 37.35 33.22 26.50
N SER A 264 36.32 32.72 25.80
CA SER A 264 34.89 32.80 26.22
C SER A 264 33.91 32.16 25.20
N GLU A 265 33.15 31.18 25.70
CA GLU A 265 31.70 30.90 25.52
C GLU A 265 31.06 30.98 24.11
N ASN A 266 30.73 29.82 23.52
CA ASN A 266 29.44 29.09 23.58
C ASN A 266 28.45 29.43 22.46
N THR A 267 28.41 28.59 21.42
CA THR A 267 27.15 28.13 20.81
C THR A 267 27.36 26.74 20.22
N LEU A 268 26.79 25.74 20.90
CA LEU A 268 26.91 24.32 20.60
C LEU A 268 26.19 23.97 19.29
N ILE A 269 26.96 23.64 18.26
CA ILE A 269 26.56 22.77 17.15
C ILE A 269 26.90 21.35 17.60
N ALA A 270 25.90 20.55 17.92
CA ALA A 270 26.11 19.14 18.27
C ALA A 270 26.40 18.34 16.99
N SER A 271 27.68 18.09 16.75
CA SER A 271 28.21 17.06 15.87
C SER A 271 27.90 15.67 16.44
N PHE A 272 27.33 14.79 15.63
CA PHE A 272 27.25 13.36 15.93
C PHE A 272 28.65 12.74 15.75
N GLU A 273 29.43 12.70 16.83
CA GLU A 273 30.57 11.80 16.95
C GLU A 273 30.08 10.40 17.38
N ASP A 274 30.84 9.36 16.99
CA ASP A 274 30.70 7.98 17.47
C ASP A 274 30.99 7.92 18.98
N GLY A 275 30.03 8.37 19.79
CA GLY A 275 30.01 8.16 21.23
C GLY A 275 29.57 6.74 21.54
N GLU A 276 30.35 6.02 22.34
CA GLU A 276 29.86 4.86 23.08
C GLU A 276 28.62 5.30 23.87
N ILE A 277 27.44 4.87 23.41
CA ILE A 277 26.20 5.02 24.16
C ILE A 277 26.34 4.12 25.38
N ASP A 278 26.49 4.72 26.56
CA ASP A 278 26.41 4.01 27.82
C ASP A 278 25.01 3.38 27.93
N PHE A 279 24.98 2.05 27.80
CA PHE A 279 23.76 1.26 27.94
C PHE A 279 23.33 1.30 29.40
N VAL A 280 22.19 1.95 29.69
CA VAL A 280 21.55 1.85 31.00
C VAL A 280 21.21 0.39 31.25
N SER A 281 21.84 -0.22 32.25
CA SER A 281 21.52 -1.57 32.70
C SER A 281 20.13 -1.55 33.36
N PRO A 282 19.13 -2.30 32.86
CA PRO A 282 17.83 -2.34 33.51
C PRO A 282 17.94 -3.00 34.89
N GLY A 283 17.30 -2.38 35.89
CA GLY A 283 17.17 -2.92 37.24
C GLY A 283 16.54 -4.31 37.22
N THR A 284 17.34 -5.30 37.62
CA THR A 284 16.96 -6.71 37.62
C THR A 284 16.24 -7.08 38.92
N SER A 285 14.90 -7.06 38.96
CA SER A 285 14.18 -7.91 39.92
C SER A 285 12.67 -8.01 39.67
N ARG A 286 12.24 -9.02 38.90
CA ARG A 286 11.03 -9.86 39.15
C ARG A 286 10.65 -10.74 37.96
N TRP A 287 11.06 -10.39 36.75
CA TRP A 287 10.56 -10.99 35.50
C TRP A 287 11.35 -12.22 35.00
N LEU A 288 12.50 -12.50 35.61
CA LEU A 288 13.37 -13.63 35.26
C LEU A 288 12.95 -14.99 35.87
N LYS A 289 11.88 -15.04 36.70
CA LYS A 289 11.36 -16.29 37.28
C LYS A 289 10.16 -16.86 36.50
N ALA A 290 10.27 -16.99 35.18
CA ALA A 290 9.27 -17.71 34.36
C ALA A 290 9.98 -18.60 33.32
N GLY A 291 10.62 -19.66 33.79
CA GLY A 291 11.43 -20.58 33.00
C GLY A 291 10.64 -21.53 32.08
N LEU A 292 11.27 -21.80 30.92
CA LEU A 292 11.14 -22.97 30.02
C LEU A 292 9.81 -23.30 29.32
N TRP A 293 8.66 -22.79 29.75
CA TRP A 293 7.35 -23.17 29.16
C TRP A 293 6.52 -21.99 28.63
N ARG A 294 7.15 -20.85 28.29
CA ARG A 294 6.44 -19.78 27.57
C ARG A 294 6.34 -20.13 26.09
N ALA A 295 5.13 -20.46 25.64
CA ALA A 295 4.83 -20.60 24.23
C ALA A 295 5.03 -19.26 23.52
N TYR A 296 5.91 -19.19 22.51
CA TYR A 296 6.07 -18.01 21.67
C TYR A 296 4.75 -17.72 20.96
N PRO A 297 4.07 -16.59 21.19
CA PRO A 297 2.82 -16.29 20.51
C PRO A 297 3.05 -16.02 19.01
N PHE A 298 2.03 -16.27 18.20
CA PHE A 298 2.00 -15.82 16.81
C PHE A 298 0.66 -15.17 16.52
N ILE A 299 0.73 -13.96 15.96
CA ILE A 299 -0.42 -13.16 15.56
C ILE A 299 -0.17 -12.79 14.10
N PRO A 300 -1.02 -13.23 13.16
CA PRO A 300 -0.87 -12.88 11.76
C PRO A 300 -1.23 -11.41 11.52
N GLN A 301 -0.58 -10.79 10.54
CA GLN A 301 -0.98 -9.45 10.09
C GLN A 301 -2.36 -9.47 9.42
N GLN A 302 -3.18 -8.44 9.67
CA GLN A 302 -4.56 -8.35 9.15
C GLN A 302 -4.64 -7.59 7.81
N GLY A 303 -3.74 -6.62 7.61
CA GLY A 303 -3.44 -5.96 6.34
C GLY A 303 -1.94 -6.02 6.01
N ASN A 304 -1.59 -5.68 4.77
CA ASN A 304 -0.20 -5.75 4.29
C ASN A 304 0.74 -4.76 5.00
N SER A 305 0.23 -3.65 5.51
CA SER A 305 1.01 -2.65 6.23
C SER A 305 1.16 -2.92 7.73
N ASP A 306 0.53 -3.97 8.26
CA ASP A 306 0.38 -4.18 9.71
C ASP A 306 1.52 -4.94 10.37
N CYS A 307 2.59 -5.24 9.64
CA CYS A 307 3.69 -6.08 10.11
C CYS A 307 4.29 -5.58 11.43
N GLY A 308 4.55 -4.27 11.56
CA GLY A 308 5.05 -3.67 12.80
C GLY A 308 4.08 -3.80 13.98
N ALA A 309 2.81 -3.45 13.77
CA ALA A 309 1.76 -3.55 14.80
C ALA A 309 1.54 -5.01 15.25
N ALA A 310 1.56 -5.96 14.31
CA ALA A 310 1.49 -7.39 14.60
C ALA A 310 2.71 -7.90 15.39
N CYS A 311 3.92 -7.41 15.07
CA CYS A 311 5.12 -7.70 15.85
C CYS A 311 4.99 -7.24 17.30
N LEU A 312 4.50 -6.02 17.50
CA LEU A 312 4.30 -5.45 18.82
C LEU A 312 3.18 -6.19 19.59
N ALA A 313 2.13 -6.63 18.91
CA ALA A 313 1.09 -7.48 19.47
C ALA A 313 1.66 -8.84 19.95
N MET A 314 2.56 -9.44 19.15
CA MET A 314 3.21 -10.70 19.50
C MET A 314 4.10 -10.54 20.73
N VAL A 315 4.94 -9.50 20.78
CA VAL A 315 5.79 -9.20 21.94
C VAL A 315 4.93 -8.93 23.18
N SER A 316 3.85 -8.17 23.05
CA SER A 316 2.94 -7.90 24.17
C SER A 316 2.27 -9.15 24.71
N ARG A 317 1.87 -10.07 23.83
CA ARG A 317 1.30 -11.35 24.23
C ARG A 317 2.32 -12.25 24.92
N TYR A 318 3.61 -12.12 24.59
CA TYR A 318 4.69 -12.85 25.27
C TYR A 318 4.84 -12.38 26.72
N TRP A 319 4.63 -11.10 26.99
CA TRP A 319 4.60 -10.51 28.33
C TRP A 319 3.25 -10.65 29.05
N GLY A 320 2.27 -11.34 28.46
CA GLY A 320 0.98 -11.64 29.08
C GLY A 320 -0.12 -10.59 28.84
N LYS A 321 0.16 -9.55 28.05
CA LYS A 321 -0.81 -8.50 27.68
C LYS A 321 -1.43 -8.75 26.31
N ARG A 322 -2.74 -8.56 26.19
CA ARG A 322 -3.47 -8.71 24.94
C ARG A 322 -3.95 -7.35 24.48
N PHE A 323 -3.35 -6.85 23.42
CA PHE A 323 -3.79 -5.66 22.70
C PHE A 323 -4.34 -6.05 21.34
N SER A 324 -5.38 -5.35 20.91
CA SER A 324 -5.90 -5.47 19.56
C SER A 324 -4.90 -4.87 18.56
N ILE A 325 -4.72 -5.54 17.41
CA ILE A 325 -3.83 -5.06 16.34
C ILE A 325 -4.21 -3.64 15.92
N ASN A 326 -5.50 -3.31 15.98
CA ASN A 326 -6.03 -2.01 15.57
C ASN A 326 -5.60 -0.87 16.49
N ASN A 327 -5.67 -1.09 17.81
CA ASN A 327 -5.15 -0.14 18.79
C ASN A 327 -3.65 0.09 18.53
N LEU A 328 -2.91 -1.00 18.30
CA LEU A 328 -1.48 -0.93 17.98
C LEU A 328 -1.19 -0.24 16.63
N ARG A 329 -2.04 -0.41 15.60
CA ARG A 329 -1.93 0.31 14.33
C ARG A 329 -2.14 1.80 14.51
N ASN A 330 -3.14 2.18 15.30
CA ASN A 330 -3.43 3.60 15.56
C ASN A 330 -2.31 4.24 16.38
N LEU A 331 -1.79 3.55 17.40
CA LEU A 331 -0.64 4.01 18.21
C LEU A 331 0.65 4.08 17.37
N ALA A 332 0.93 3.06 16.55
CA ALA A 332 2.08 3.01 15.65
C ALA A 332 1.90 3.83 14.35
N GLN A 333 0.74 4.47 14.19
CA GLN A 333 0.39 5.33 13.05
C GLN A 333 0.63 4.65 11.69
N THR A 334 0.27 3.36 11.61
CA THR A 334 0.47 2.53 10.42
C THR A 334 -0.36 3.06 9.24
N ASN A 335 0.30 3.50 8.17
CA ASN A 335 -0.35 3.96 6.94
C ASN A 335 -0.40 2.83 5.87
N GLN A 336 -0.71 3.17 4.62
CA GLN A 336 -0.71 2.20 3.52
C GLN A 336 0.69 1.65 3.19
N GLN A 337 1.75 2.38 3.54
CA GLN A 337 3.15 2.00 3.31
C GLN A 337 3.77 1.20 4.47
N GLY A 338 3.15 1.22 5.65
CA GLY A 338 3.63 0.50 6.83
C GLY A 338 3.76 1.37 8.08
N ALA A 339 4.44 0.83 9.10
CA ALA A 339 4.84 1.58 10.29
C ALA A 339 6.32 1.96 10.19
N SER A 340 6.66 3.19 10.55
CA SER A 340 8.07 3.59 10.67
C SER A 340 8.66 3.06 11.99
N LEU A 341 9.98 2.79 12.02
CA LEU A 341 10.65 2.32 13.23
C LEU A 341 10.49 3.31 14.42
N PRO A 342 10.61 4.65 14.23
CA PRO A 342 10.36 5.61 15.30
C PRO A 342 8.90 5.62 15.78
N ALA A 343 7.92 5.54 14.87
CA ALA A 343 6.51 5.48 15.26
C ALA A 343 6.20 4.18 16.03
N LEU A 344 6.83 3.07 15.64
CA LEU A 344 6.71 1.79 16.36
C LEU A 344 7.35 1.85 17.75
N ALA A 345 8.49 2.54 17.90
CA ALA A 345 9.13 2.78 19.19
C ALA A 345 8.24 3.66 20.10
N HIS A 346 7.73 4.78 19.58
CA HIS A 346 6.79 5.64 20.30
C HIS A 346 5.52 4.90 20.74
N ALA A 347 4.95 4.05 19.87
CA ALA A 347 3.81 3.22 20.23
C ALA A 347 4.14 2.24 21.37
N ALA A 348 5.34 1.67 21.36
CA ALA A 348 5.82 0.82 22.45
C ALA A 348 5.98 1.61 23.76
N GLU A 349 6.52 2.82 23.71
CA GLU A 349 6.62 3.72 24.87
C GLU A 349 5.25 4.07 25.46
N GLU A 350 4.27 4.42 24.61
CA GLU A 350 2.88 4.69 25.03
C GLU A 350 2.18 3.46 25.65
N LEU A 351 2.60 2.25 25.27
CA LEU A 351 2.13 1.01 25.88
C LEU A 351 2.77 0.74 27.24
N GLY A 352 3.85 1.44 27.57
CA GLY A 352 4.63 1.23 28.79
C GLY A 352 5.83 0.30 28.61
N TYR A 353 6.35 0.14 27.39
CA TYR A 353 7.69 -0.41 27.20
C TYR A 353 8.74 0.69 27.31
N ASP A 354 9.94 0.32 27.75
CA ASP A 354 11.13 1.08 27.43
C ASP A 354 11.63 0.58 26.07
N ALA A 355 11.53 1.44 25.05
CA ALA A 355 11.72 1.07 23.65
C ALA A 355 12.96 1.76 23.07
N LEU A 356 13.93 0.97 22.63
CA LEU A 356 15.19 1.47 22.08
C LEU A 356 15.34 1.02 20.63
N ALA A 357 15.20 1.97 19.71
CA ALA A 357 15.48 1.77 18.29
C ALA A 357 16.99 1.90 18.05
N VAL A 358 17.65 0.79 17.70
CA VAL A 358 19.10 0.72 17.57
C VAL A 358 19.52 0.22 16.20
N ARG A 359 20.68 0.71 15.73
CA ARG A 359 21.43 0.11 14.63
C ARG A 359 22.60 -0.64 15.24
N ALA A 360 22.60 -1.96 15.16
CA ALA A 360 23.58 -2.80 15.87
C ALA A 360 24.04 -3.97 15.01
N SER A 361 25.19 -4.56 15.37
CA SER A 361 25.63 -5.84 14.82
C SER A 361 24.95 -6.99 15.56
N LEU A 362 24.76 -8.12 14.87
CA LEU A 362 24.05 -9.29 15.43
C LEU A 362 24.70 -9.78 16.73
N HIS A 363 26.03 -9.76 16.82
CA HIS A 363 26.78 -10.18 18.00
C HIS A 363 26.45 -9.33 19.24
N LYS A 364 26.22 -8.02 19.09
CA LYS A 364 25.82 -7.17 20.23
C LYS A 364 24.38 -7.45 20.66
N LEU A 365 23.49 -7.79 19.72
CA LEU A 365 22.09 -8.13 20.00
C LEU A 365 21.90 -9.53 20.61
N GLU A 366 22.86 -10.44 20.42
CA GLU A 366 22.86 -11.76 21.08
C GLU A 366 23.02 -11.66 22.61
N LEU A 367 23.62 -10.59 23.11
CA LEU A 367 23.85 -10.35 24.54
C LEU A 367 22.65 -9.67 25.23
N GLN A 368 21.65 -9.22 24.46
CA GLN A 368 20.49 -8.48 24.96
C GLN A 368 19.33 -9.41 25.33
N THR A 369 18.36 -8.89 26.08
CA THR A 369 17.15 -9.63 26.47
C THR A 369 16.21 -9.81 25.28
N TYR A 370 15.75 -11.04 25.07
CA TYR A 370 14.69 -11.37 24.11
C TYR A 370 13.28 -11.10 24.69
N PRO A 371 12.25 -10.87 23.85
CA PRO A 371 12.25 -10.75 22.38
C PRO A 371 12.47 -9.32 21.89
N TRP A 372 12.90 -9.17 20.63
CA TRP A 372 13.05 -7.88 19.96
C TRP A 372 12.53 -7.92 18.52
N ILE A 373 12.26 -6.76 17.93
CA ILE A 373 11.70 -6.64 16.58
C ILE A 373 12.83 -6.25 15.61
N ALA A 374 12.98 -7.01 14.53
CA ALA A 374 13.98 -6.76 13.48
C ALA A 374 13.34 -6.13 12.25
N HIS A 375 14.00 -5.14 11.65
CA HIS A 375 13.59 -4.58 10.36
C HIS A 375 14.14 -5.44 9.21
N TRP A 376 13.23 -6.06 8.47
CA TRP A 376 13.46 -7.14 7.52
C TRP A 376 13.27 -6.66 6.08
N GLN A 377 14.27 -6.92 5.24
CA GLN A 377 14.27 -6.65 3.78
C GLN A 377 13.92 -5.20 3.37
N GLY A 378 14.01 -4.24 4.29
CA GLY A 378 13.74 -2.82 4.02
C GLY A 378 12.26 -2.43 4.01
N ILE A 379 11.33 -3.39 4.07
CA ILE A 379 9.89 -3.15 3.91
C ILE A 379 9.02 -3.89 4.93
N HIS A 380 9.62 -4.70 5.81
CA HIS A 380 8.88 -5.61 6.69
C HIS A 380 9.46 -5.63 8.11
N TYR A 381 8.67 -6.11 9.08
CA TYR A 381 9.14 -6.34 10.45
C TYR A 381 8.90 -7.78 10.86
N VAL A 382 9.86 -8.35 11.59
CA VAL A 382 9.79 -9.71 12.14
C VAL A 382 10.17 -9.72 13.61
N VAL A 383 9.58 -10.61 14.41
CA VAL A 383 9.96 -10.78 15.82
C VAL A 383 11.04 -11.85 15.93
N VAL A 384 12.13 -11.54 16.63
CA VAL A 384 13.18 -12.50 16.96
C VAL A 384 12.96 -13.00 18.38
N TRP A 385 12.72 -14.30 18.51
CA TRP A 385 12.43 -14.94 19.81
C TRP A 385 13.69 -15.37 20.55
N TYR A 386 14.65 -15.95 19.83
CA TYR A 386 15.96 -16.31 20.35
C TYR A 386 16.93 -16.60 19.21
N ILE A 387 18.23 -16.53 19.51
CA ILE A 387 19.31 -17.00 18.65
C ILE A 387 19.99 -18.15 19.39
N ARG A 388 20.10 -19.33 18.75
CA ARG A 388 20.80 -20.50 19.32
C ARG A 388 21.75 -21.09 18.27
N GLY A 389 23.05 -20.94 18.51
CA GLY A 389 24.08 -21.43 17.59
C GLY A 389 23.93 -20.81 16.20
N ASP A 390 23.73 -21.65 15.19
CA ASP A 390 23.57 -21.23 13.79
C ASP A 390 22.11 -20.99 13.36
N ARG A 391 21.15 -21.05 14.30
CA ARG A 391 19.72 -20.87 13.98
C ARG A 391 19.09 -19.72 14.76
N VAL A 392 18.33 -18.90 14.04
CA VAL A 392 17.52 -17.80 14.58
C VAL A 392 16.05 -18.19 14.48
N LEU A 393 15.32 -18.20 15.61
CA LEU A 393 13.88 -18.38 15.56
C LEU A 393 13.21 -17.03 15.33
N ILE A 394 12.70 -16.83 14.11
CA ILE A 394 11.89 -15.66 13.79
C ILE A 394 10.42 -16.01 13.71
N SER A 395 9.59 -15.01 13.97
CA SER A 395 8.16 -15.04 13.72
C SER A 395 7.82 -13.90 12.79
N ASP A 396 7.53 -14.28 11.55
CA ASP A 396 7.12 -13.39 10.49
C ASP A 396 5.59 -13.25 10.53
N PRO A 397 5.04 -12.04 10.75
CA PRO A 397 3.60 -11.80 10.75
C PRO A 397 2.84 -12.33 9.52
N ALA A 398 3.49 -12.46 8.36
CA ALA A 398 2.90 -12.93 7.11
C ALA A 398 3.07 -14.44 6.91
N LEU A 399 4.26 -14.98 7.22
CA LEU A 399 4.64 -16.37 6.89
C LEU A 399 4.53 -17.34 8.07
N GLY A 400 4.44 -16.84 9.31
CA GLY A 400 4.43 -17.64 10.52
C GLY A 400 5.81 -17.78 11.18
N LYS A 401 5.91 -18.75 12.09
CA LYS A 401 7.15 -19.03 12.81
C LYS A 401 8.05 -19.92 11.99
N ARG A 402 9.31 -19.53 11.81
CA ARG A 402 10.31 -20.35 11.13
C ARG A 402 11.70 -20.20 11.76
N PRO A 403 12.41 -21.30 12.01
CA PRO A 403 13.84 -21.24 12.28
C PRO A 403 14.59 -20.99 10.96
N ILE A 404 15.46 -19.99 10.94
CA ILE A 404 16.24 -19.59 9.76
C ILE A 404 17.74 -19.72 10.10
N PRO A 405 18.60 -20.18 9.17
CA PRO A 405 20.04 -20.16 9.37
C PRO A 405 20.58 -18.73 9.56
N ARG A 406 21.63 -18.58 10.37
CA ARG A 406 22.18 -17.26 10.73
C ARG A 406 22.60 -16.44 9.53
N GLN A 407 23.18 -17.08 8.52
CA GLN A 407 23.61 -16.42 7.28
C GLN A 407 22.43 -15.82 6.50
N GLU A 408 21.32 -16.55 6.38
CA GLU A 408 20.11 -16.07 5.72
C GLU A 408 19.43 -14.95 6.52
N PHE A 409 19.53 -14.97 7.85
CA PHE A 409 19.07 -13.84 8.66
C PHE A 409 19.87 -12.57 8.37
N ILE A 410 21.20 -12.66 8.30
CA ILE A 410 22.08 -11.50 8.08
C ILE A 410 21.89 -10.90 6.68
N THR A 411 21.66 -11.71 5.65
CA THR A 411 21.42 -11.20 4.28
C THR A 411 20.10 -10.44 4.15
N HIS A 412 19.08 -10.80 4.91
CA HIS A 412 17.76 -10.17 4.86
C HIS A 412 17.56 -9.08 5.92
N TRP A 413 18.32 -9.09 7.01
CA TRP A 413 18.21 -8.09 8.06
C TRP A 413 18.94 -6.79 7.68
N THR A 414 18.26 -5.66 7.87
CA THR A 414 18.80 -4.34 7.50
C THR A 414 19.77 -3.73 8.52
N GLY A 415 19.98 -4.38 9.67
CA GLY A 415 20.83 -3.89 10.77
C GLY A 415 20.09 -3.02 11.81
N TYR A 416 18.80 -2.73 11.58
CA TYR A 416 17.95 -2.01 12.54
C TYR A 416 17.12 -2.98 13.39
N ALA A 417 17.05 -2.72 14.69
CA ALA A 417 16.26 -3.48 15.64
C ALA A 417 15.57 -2.55 16.65
N LEU A 418 14.43 -2.99 17.18
CA LEU A 418 13.71 -2.36 18.27
C LEU A 418 13.76 -3.29 19.49
N LEU A 419 14.50 -2.86 20.51
CA LEU A 419 14.59 -3.52 21.81
C LEU A 419 13.42 -3.07 22.68
N LEU A 420 12.78 -4.01 23.37
CA LEU A 420 11.56 -3.76 24.15
C LEU A 420 11.71 -4.35 25.54
N SER A 421 11.80 -3.50 26.56
CA SER A 421 11.85 -3.90 27.96
C SER A 421 10.53 -3.54 28.66
N PRO A 422 9.83 -4.49 29.30
CA PRO A 422 8.58 -4.19 29.98
C PRO A 422 8.82 -3.33 31.24
N THR A 423 8.00 -2.30 31.45
CA THR A 423 8.01 -1.49 32.69
C THR A 423 6.75 -1.72 33.54
N GLU A 424 6.72 -1.21 34.77
CA GLU A 424 5.53 -1.29 35.64
C GLU A 424 4.27 -0.65 35.02
N ARG A 425 4.43 0.31 34.10
CA ARG A 425 3.32 0.96 33.37
C ARG A 425 2.57 -0.02 32.46
N LEU A 426 3.27 -0.98 31.87
CA LEU A 426 2.67 -2.03 31.03
C LEU A 426 1.75 -2.93 31.87
N ASP A 427 2.17 -3.27 33.09
CA ASP A 427 1.40 -4.12 34.00
C ASP A 427 0.11 -3.47 34.50
N ALA A 428 0.11 -2.14 34.66
CA ALA A 428 -1.08 -1.38 35.03
C ALA A 428 -2.15 -1.32 33.92
N ARG A 429 -1.79 -1.55 32.64
CA ARG A 429 -2.73 -1.49 31.50
C ARG A 429 -3.64 -2.72 31.45
N GLU A 430 -4.95 -2.51 31.26
CA GLU A 430 -5.92 -3.60 31.06
C GLU A 430 -5.77 -4.25 29.68
N ASN A 431 -6.22 -5.51 29.56
CA ASN A 431 -6.26 -6.23 28.28
C ASN A 431 -7.47 -5.78 27.45
N ASP A 432 -7.28 -5.62 26.14
CA ASP A 432 -8.37 -5.38 25.19
C ASP A 432 -9.31 -6.59 25.19
N LYS A 433 -10.59 -6.37 25.51
CA LYS A 433 -11.63 -7.40 25.48
C LYS A 433 -12.31 -7.43 24.12
N ILE A 434 -12.34 -8.59 23.47
CA ILE A 434 -13.15 -8.81 22.26
C ILE A 434 -14.62 -8.87 22.71
N SER A 435 -15.40 -7.81 22.44
CA SER A 435 -16.76 -7.70 22.97
C SER A 435 -17.81 -8.29 22.00
N LEU A 436 -18.29 -9.50 22.30
CA LEU A 436 -19.48 -10.11 21.67
C LEU A 436 -20.81 -9.52 22.18
N ALA A 437 -20.76 -8.71 23.23
CA ALA A 437 -21.94 -8.21 23.93
C ALA A 437 -22.87 -7.36 23.03
N GLY A 438 -22.33 -6.68 22.01
CA GLY A 438 -23.11 -5.91 21.05
C GLY A 438 -24.11 -6.76 20.25
N TYR A 439 -23.67 -7.91 19.75
CA TYR A 439 -24.52 -8.85 19.01
C TYR A 439 -25.60 -9.47 19.89
N GLY A 440 -25.27 -9.82 21.14
CA GLY A 440 -26.24 -10.37 22.09
C GLY A 440 -27.41 -9.43 22.37
N LYS A 441 -27.15 -8.12 22.52
CA LYS A 441 -28.19 -7.10 22.69
C LYS A 441 -29.09 -6.99 21.47
N ALA A 442 -28.52 -7.07 20.26
CA ALA A 442 -29.29 -7.02 19.01
C ALA A 442 -30.23 -8.23 18.87
N PHE A 443 -29.76 -9.43 19.21
CA PHE A 443 -30.60 -10.64 19.17
C PHE A 443 -31.72 -10.64 20.22
N TRP A 444 -31.47 -10.06 21.40
CA TRP A 444 -32.48 -9.98 22.46
C TRP A 444 -33.74 -9.20 22.04
N ARG A 445 -33.62 -8.26 21.10
CA ARG A 445 -34.76 -7.55 20.51
C ARG A 445 -35.79 -8.49 19.89
N TYR A 446 -35.35 -9.63 19.37
CA TYR A 446 -36.19 -10.64 18.72
C TYR A 446 -36.47 -11.86 19.63
N ARG A 447 -36.47 -11.67 20.96
CA ARG A 447 -36.68 -12.76 21.94
C ARG A 447 -37.94 -13.61 21.71
N HIS A 448 -39.03 -13.01 21.22
CA HIS A 448 -40.27 -13.73 20.95
C HIS A 448 -40.11 -14.73 19.79
N LEU A 449 -39.34 -14.36 18.79
CA LEU A 449 -39.08 -15.20 17.62
C LEU A 449 -38.07 -16.30 17.98
N LEU A 450 -37.04 -15.98 18.78
CA LEU A 450 -36.15 -16.98 19.37
C LEU A 450 -36.91 -18.02 20.20
N TRP A 451 -37.92 -17.60 20.97
CA TRP A 451 -38.78 -18.52 21.72
C TRP A 451 -39.61 -19.44 20.80
N GLN A 452 -40.15 -18.92 19.69
CA GLN A 452 -40.84 -19.74 18.69
C GLN A 452 -39.91 -20.76 18.03
N ILE A 453 -38.67 -20.36 17.69
CA ILE A 453 -37.64 -21.26 17.15
C ILE A 453 -37.29 -22.34 18.16
N PHE A 454 -37.09 -21.97 19.42
CA PHE A 454 -36.81 -22.90 20.51
C PHE A 454 -37.95 -23.93 20.64
N LEU A 455 -39.20 -23.47 20.70
CA LEU A 455 -40.37 -24.34 20.81
C LEU A 455 -40.53 -25.26 19.60
N ALA A 456 -40.40 -24.74 18.37
CA ALA A 456 -40.47 -25.53 17.16
C ALA A 456 -39.36 -26.58 17.09
N SER A 457 -38.14 -26.24 17.55
CA SER A 457 -37.00 -27.15 17.60
C SER A 457 -37.22 -28.26 18.62
N LEU A 458 -37.67 -27.90 19.83
CA LEU A 458 -37.98 -28.84 20.90
C LEU A 458 -39.08 -29.82 20.45
N LEU A 459 -40.17 -29.31 19.86
CA LEU A 459 -41.26 -30.15 19.35
C LEU A 459 -40.80 -31.06 18.21
N TRP A 460 -40.07 -30.53 17.22
CA TRP A 460 -39.50 -31.32 16.12
C TRP A 460 -38.68 -32.50 16.64
N GLN A 461 -37.83 -32.23 17.63
CA GLN A 461 -36.93 -33.21 18.22
C GLN A 461 -37.69 -34.24 19.08
N LEU A 462 -38.67 -33.82 19.89
CA LEU A 462 -39.53 -34.72 20.67
C LEU A 462 -40.32 -35.67 19.78
N PHE A 463 -40.92 -35.18 18.69
CA PHE A 463 -41.57 -36.06 17.70
C PHE A 463 -40.56 -36.92 16.93
N GLY A 464 -39.28 -36.55 16.91
CA GLY A 464 -38.20 -37.41 16.42
C GLY A 464 -38.00 -38.68 17.27
N LEU A 465 -38.29 -38.63 18.58
CA LEU A 465 -38.25 -39.79 19.48
C LEU A 465 -39.43 -40.73 19.29
N ALA A 466 -40.49 -40.30 18.61
CA ALA A 466 -41.63 -41.15 18.30
C ALA A 466 -41.18 -42.35 17.47
N THR A 467 -40.35 -42.17 16.45
CA THR A 467 -39.89 -43.24 15.55
C THR A 467 -39.32 -44.46 16.31
N PRO A 468 -38.29 -44.34 17.16
CA PRO A 468 -37.76 -45.48 17.92
C PRO A 468 -38.80 -46.12 18.86
N ILE A 469 -39.64 -45.33 19.52
CA ILE A 469 -40.69 -45.84 20.43
C ILE A 469 -41.74 -46.64 19.66
N PHE A 470 -42.23 -46.13 18.52
CA PHE A 470 -43.19 -46.82 17.66
C PHE A 470 -42.60 -48.12 17.11
N THR A 471 -41.32 -48.13 16.72
CA THR A 471 -40.63 -49.35 16.27
C THR A 471 -40.51 -50.38 17.39
N GLN A 472 -40.23 -49.95 18.63
CA GLN A 472 -40.22 -50.85 19.78
C GLN A 472 -41.58 -51.51 20.00
N ILE A 473 -42.67 -50.73 20.02
CA ILE A 473 -44.04 -51.24 20.23
C ILE A 473 -44.43 -52.21 19.10
N ALA A 474 -44.07 -51.89 17.85
CA ALA A 474 -44.31 -52.76 16.71
C ALA A 474 -43.67 -54.15 16.90
N LEU A 475 -42.41 -54.19 17.34
CA LEU A 475 -41.66 -55.43 17.49
C LEU A 475 -42.00 -56.21 18.76
N ASP A 476 -42.18 -55.53 19.90
CA ASP A 476 -42.37 -56.18 21.20
C ASP A 476 -43.84 -56.54 21.50
N GLN A 477 -44.82 -55.79 20.96
CA GLN A 477 -46.25 -56.00 21.27
C GLN A 477 -47.08 -56.46 20.07
N ILE A 478 -46.87 -55.86 18.89
CA ILE A 478 -47.73 -56.12 17.71
C ILE A 478 -47.31 -57.38 16.97
N LEU A 479 -46.00 -57.57 16.75
CA LEU A 479 -45.48 -58.74 16.05
C LEU A 479 -45.83 -60.06 16.78
N PRO A 480 -45.75 -60.15 18.12
CA PRO A 480 -46.17 -61.34 18.86
C PRO A 480 -47.69 -61.54 18.91
N SER A 481 -48.47 -60.44 18.96
CA SER A 481 -49.95 -60.51 19.02
C SER A 481 -50.62 -60.74 17.66
N GLN A 482 -49.87 -60.64 16.56
CA GLN A 482 -50.33 -60.83 15.17
C GLN A 482 -51.60 -60.02 14.80
N SER A 483 -51.88 -58.93 15.51
CA SER A 483 -53.08 -58.11 15.29
C SER A 483 -52.86 -57.06 14.21
N VAL A 484 -53.35 -57.34 12.99
CA VAL A 484 -53.27 -56.44 11.83
C VAL A 484 -53.98 -55.10 12.10
N MET A 485 -55.04 -55.10 12.91
CA MET A 485 -55.76 -53.88 13.27
C MET A 485 -54.88 -52.91 14.08
N THR A 486 -54.17 -53.41 15.09
CA THR A 486 -53.24 -52.57 15.88
C THR A 486 -52.05 -52.08 15.05
N LEU A 487 -51.57 -52.90 14.12
CA LEU A 487 -50.51 -52.53 13.18
C LEU A 487 -50.94 -51.36 12.27
N ASN A 488 -52.16 -51.38 11.73
CA ASN A 488 -52.68 -50.30 10.89
C ASN A 488 -52.79 -48.98 11.66
N TRP A 489 -53.29 -49.00 12.90
CA TRP A 489 -53.32 -47.80 13.76
C TRP A 489 -51.93 -47.28 14.09
N LEU A 490 -50.97 -48.17 14.35
CA LEU A 490 -49.58 -47.79 14.59
C LEU A 490 -48.95 -47.17 13.34
N ALA A 491 -49.19 -47.73 12.15
CA ALA A 491 -48.71 -47.19 10.88
C ALA A 491 -49.30 -45.81 10.58
N LEU A 492 -50.59 -45.61 10.84
CA LEU A 492 -51.29 -44.34 10.67
C LEU A 492 -50.75 -43.29 11.66
N GLY A 493 -50.49 -43.70 12.91
CA GLY A 493 -49.79 -42.88 13.90
C GLY A 493 -48.38 -42.49 13.44
N PHE A 494 -47.58 -43.44 12.99
CA PHE A 494 -46.22 -43.19 12.48
C PHE A 494 -46.22 -42.19 11.31
N LEU A 495 -47.17 -42.33 10.38
CA LEU A 495 -47.36 -41.40 9.27
C LEU A 495 -47.76 -40.00 9.75
N PHE A 496 -48.69 -39.92 10.72
CA PHE A 496 -49.09 -38.65 11.33
C PHE A 496 -47.92 -37.94 12.01
N PHE A 497 -47.17 -38.64 12.88
CA PHE A 497 -45.98 -38.09 13.53
C PHE A 497 -44.88 -37.75 12.52
N GLY A 498 -44.72 -38.52 11.44
CA GLY A 498 -43.77 -38.25 10.36
C GLY A 498 -44.09 -36.98 9.58
N ILE A 499 -45.36 -36.76 9.21
CA ILE A 499 -45.82 -35.53 8.55
C ILE A 499 -45.63 -34.34 9.48
N TRP A 500 -46.09 -34.45 10.73
CA TRP A 500 -45.99 -33.36 11.69
C TRP A 500 -44.54 -32.98 11.99
N ARG A 501 -43.68 -34.00 12.11
CA ARG A 501 -42.23 -33.86 12.18
C ARG A 501 -41.76 -33.06 10.96
N LEU A 502 -42.00 -33.50 9.72
CA LEU A 502 -41.58 -32.77 8.51
C LEU A 502 -42.05 -31.30 8.50
N THR A 503 -43.31 -31.04 8.85
CA THR A 503 -43.88 -29.69 8.94
C THR A 503 -43.16 -28.84 9.98
N LEU A 504 -42.91 -29.36 11.18
CA LEU A 504 -42.17 -28.62 12.21
C LEU A 504 -40.73 -28.31 11.81
N ARG A 505 -40.05 -29.21 11.08
CA ARG A 505 -38.73 -28.90 10.51
C ARG A 505 -38.81 -27.77 9.49
N ALA A 506 -39.80 -27.79 8.61
CA ALA A 506 -40.01 -26.73 7.63
C ALA A 506 -40.30 -25.38 8.32
N VAL A 507 -41.19 -25.37 9.32
CA VAL A 507 -41.50 -24.18 10.12
C VAL A 507 -40.27 -23.67 10.89
N ARG A 508 -39.53 -24.56 11.58
CA ARG A 508 -38.27 -24.22 12.26
C ARG A 508 -37.29 -23.57 11.28
N GLN A 509 -37.10 -24.16 10.11
CA GLN A 509 -36.17 -23.65 9.10
C GLN A 509 -36.62 -22.29 8.56
N TYR A 510 -37.90 -22.13 8.25
CA TYR A 510 -38.47 -20.84 7.81
C TYR A 510 -38.27 -19.74 8.86
N LEU A 511 -38.54 -20.04 10.15
CA LEU A 511 -38.35 -19.08 11.23
C LEU A 511 -36.88 -18.70 11.40
N LEU A 512 -35.95 -19.65 11.27
CA LEU A 512 -34.51 -19.39 11.29
C LEU A 512 -34.05 -18.51 10.12
N ASP A 513 -34.54 -18.79 8.90
CA ASP A 513 -34.22 -18.00 7.72
C ASP A 513 -34.81 -16.58 7.81
N TYR A 514 -36.04 -16.45 8.30
CA TYR A 514 -36.67 -15.15 8.55
C TYR A 514 -35.93 -14.35 9.62
N PHE A 515 -35.52 -15.00 10.72
CA PHE A 515 -34.70 -14.40 11.77
C PHE A 515 -33.35 -13.91 11.24
N ALA A 516 -32.67 -14.72 10.42
CA ALA A 516 -31.44 -14.35 9.73
C ALA A 516 -31.62 -13.07 8.92
N ASN A 517 -32.60 -13.05 8.01
CA ASN A 517 -32.79 -11.90 7.13
C ASN A 517 -33.17 -10.61 7.88
N CYS A 518 -33.99 -10.71 8.94
CA CYS A 518 -34.36 -9.55 9.75
C CYS A 518 -33.16 -8.99 10.53
N THR A 519 -32.36 -9.88 11.12
CA THR A 519 -31.16 -9.47 11.83
C THR A 519 -30.13 -8.89 10.84
N ASP A 520 -30.02 -9.47 9.63
CA ASP A 520 -29.05 -9.07 8.58
C ASP A 520 -29.24 -7.58 8.26
N LEU A 521 -30.47 -7.17 7.99
CA LEU A 521 -30.79 -5.77 7.71
C LEU A 521 -30.43 -4.83 8.86
N SER A 522 -30.72 -5.21 10.11
CA SER A 522 -30.49 -4.35 11.28
C SER A 522 -29.00 -4.19 11.63
N ILE A 523 -28.25 -5.31 11.66
CA ILE A 523 -26.85 -5.31 12.07
C ILE A 523 -25.99 -4.76 10.94
N PHE A 524 -26.16 -5.26 9.71
CA PHE A 524 -25.39 -4.79 8.56
C PHE A 524 -25.63 -3.30 8.29
N GLY A 525 -26.87 -2.85 8.38
CA GLY A 525 -27.22 -1.43 8.29
C GLY A 525 -26.55 -0.58 9.37
N SER A 526 -26.52 -1.06 10.62
CA SER A 526 -25.84 -0.36 11.72
C SER A 526 -24.32 -0.29 11.53
N VAL A 527 -23.68 -1.35 11.04
CA VAL A 527 -22.22 -1.37 10.77
C VAL A 527 -21.88 -0.39 9.65
N ILE A 528 -22.65 -0.36 8.56
CA ILE A 528 -22.47 0.61 7.47
C ILE A 528 -22.67 2.04 8.00
N ALA A 529 -23.76 2.30 8.72
CA ALA A 529 -24.05 3.62 9.27
C ALA A 529 -22.95 4.10 10.23
N HIS A 530 -22.38 3.20 11.03
CA HIS A 530 -21.23 3.51 11.89
C HIS A 530 -19.97 3.78 11.07
N THR A 531 -19.67 2.94 10.07
CA THR A 531 -18.49 3.10 9.19
C THR A 531 -18.51 4.46 8.50
N LEU A 532 -19.66 4.89 7.96
CA LEU A 532 -19.81 6.18 7.28
C LEU A 532 -19.65 7.40 8.20
N ARG A 533 -19.68 7.23 9.53
CA ARG A 533 -19.45 8.31 10.52
C ARG A 533 -18.01 8.35 11.03
N LEU A 534 -17.13 7.44 10.57
CA LEU A 534 -15.73 7.43 10.97
C LEU A 534 -14.96 8.62 10.36
N PRO A 535 -13.90 9.10 11.03
CA PRO A 535 -13.11 10.23 10.55
C PRO A 535 -12.38 9.94 9.25
N MET A 536 -12.12 10.98 8.44
CA MET A 536 -11.44 10.85 7.14
C MET A 536 -10.07 10.17 7.22
N GLN A 537 -9.36 10.35 8.34
CA GLN A 537 -8.08 9.69 8.60
C GLN A 537 -8.18 8.15 8.53
N PHE A 538 -9.28 7.56 9.03
CA PHE A 538 -9.52 6.11 8.96
C PHE A 538 -9.54 5.60 7.52
N PHE A 539 -10.18 6.34 6.61
CA PHE A 539 -10.31 6.00 5.19
C PHE A 539 -9.06 6.27 4.37
N ARG A 540 -8.24 7.24 4.79
CA ARG A 540 -6.94 7.51 4.14
C ARG A 540 -5.92 6.42 4.47
N ASP A 541 -5.88 6.00 5.72
CA ASP A 541 -4.86 5.06 6.22
C ASP A 541 -5.14 3.61 5.77
N ARG A 542 -6.36 3.30 5.31
CA ARG A 542 -6.79 1.94 4.91
C ARG A 542 -7.27 1.92 3.45
N PRO A 543 -6.86 0.92 2.64
CA PRO A 543 -7.40 0.77 1.31
C PRO A 543 -8.89 0.39 1.38
N VAL A 544 -9.68 0.88 0.42
CA VAL A 544 -11.13 0.64 0.34
C VAL A 544 -11.46 -0.86 0.30
N SER A 545 -10.62 -1.66 -0.35
CA SER A 545 -10.78 -3.11 -0.40
C SER A 545 -10.68 -3.77 0.98
N ASP A 546 -9.76 -3.33 1.85
CA ASP A 546 -9.63 -3.86 3.21
C ASP A 546 -10.90 -3.54 4.02
N ILE A 547 -11.37 -2.29 3.98
CA ILE A 547 -12.62 -1.88 4.65
C ILE A 547 -13.80 -2.72 4.17
N LEU A 548 -13.93 -2.94 2.85
CA LEU A 548 -14.99 -3.76 2.29
C LEU A 548 -14.93 -5.21 2.79
N THR A 549 -13.73 -5.82 2.82
CA THR A 549 -13.58 -7.18 3.35
C THR A 549 -14.01 -7.27 4.80
N ARG A 550 -13.64 -6.28 5.65
CA ARG A 550 -14.05 -6.23 7.06
C ARG A 550 -15.56 -6.11 7.23
N ILE A 551 -16.22 -5.29 6.41
CA ILE A 551 -17.69 -5.20 6.40
C ILE A 551 -18.31 -6.54 5.98
N GLN A 552 -17.72 -7.25 5.02
CA GLN A 552 -18.18 -8.57 4.60
C GLN A 552 -17.98 -9.64 5.70
N GLU A 553 -16.93 -9.55 6.51
CA GLU A 553 -16.71 -10.44 7.67
C GLU A 553 -17.89 -10.42 8.65
N ASN A 554 -18.60 -9.29 8.78
CA ASN A 554 -19.81 -9.18 9.61
C ASN A 554 -20.88 -10.21 9.20
N ARG A 555 -21.05 -10.45 7.90
CA ARG A 555 -22.02 -11.44 7.40
C ARG A 555 -21.67 -12.84 7.87
N ARG A 556 -20.38 -13.18 7.93
CA ARG A 556 -19.90 -14.48 8.39
C ARG A 556 -20.17 -14.69 9.89
N ILE A 557 -19.86 -13.69 10.70
CA ILE A 557 -20.15 -13.67 12.15
C ILE A 557 -21.66 -13.88 12.37
N GLN A 558 -22.48 -13.18 11.60
CA GLN A 558 -23.91 -13.24 11.75
C GLN A 558 -24.51 -14.59 11.33
N LEU A 559 -24.10 -15.14 10.19
CA LEU A 559 -24.57 -16.45 9.73
C LEU A 559 -24.24 -17.55 10.75
N PHE A 560 -23.06 -17.48 11.37
CA PHE A 560 -22.71 -18.37 12.47
C PHE A 560 -23.67 -18.26 13.64
N PHE A 561 -23.90 -17.06 14.19
CA PHE A 561 -24.80 -16.89 15.33
C PHE A 561 -26.24 -17.26 15.01
N THR A 562 -26.70 -16.91 13.81
CA THR A 562 -28.12 -16.98 13.47
C THR A 562 -28.55 -18.34 12.95
N ARG A 563 -27.68 -19.04 12.21
CA ARG A 563 -27.97 -20.36 11.64
C ARG A 563 -27.31 -21.47 12.44
N ARG A 564 -25.98 -21.43 12.62
CA ARG A 564 -25.22 -22.56 13.17
C ARG A 564 -25.31 -22.66 14.68
N ALA A 565 -24.98 -21.58 15.40
CA ALA A 565 -24.88 -21.58 16.85
C ALA A 565 -26.21 -21.96 17.51
N ILE A 566 -27.32 -21.33 17.09
CA ILE A 566 -28.66 -21.64 17.62
C ILE A 566 -29.03 -23.09 17.34
N THR A 567 -28.91 -23.56 16.10
CA THR A 567 -29.33 -24.93 15.75
C THR A 567 -28.52 -25.98 16.50
N THR A 568 -27.19 -25.86 16.52
CA THR A 568 -26.33 -26.84 17.18
C THR A 568 -26.48 -26.80 18.70
N THR A 569 -26.70 -25.63 19.32
CA THR A 569 -26.97 -25.54 20.77
C THR A 569 -28.31 -26.22 21.12
N LEU A 570 -29.34 -26.02 20.29
CA LEU A 570 -30.63 -26.70 20.46
C LEU A 570 -30.53 -28.20 20.21
N ASP A 571 -29.72 -28.65 19.26
CA ASP A 571 -29.51 -30.07 18.99
C ASP A 571 -28.62 -30.73 20.06
N ALA A 572 -27.71 -29.99 20.71
CA ALA A 572 -26.93 -30.46 21.86
C ALA A 572 -27.80 -30.74 23.09
N LEU A 573 -28.88 -29.97 23.31
CA LEU A 573 -29.87 -30.28 24.35
C LEU A 573 -30.51 -31.66 24.14
N MET A 574 -30.72 -32.06 22.89
CA MET A 574 -31.26 -33.38 22.56
C MET A 574 -30.29 -34.52 22.73
N VAL A 575 -28.99 -34.26 22.63
CA VAL A 575 -27.97 -35.26 22.98
C VAL A 575 -28.15 -35.69 24.43
N VAL A 576 -28.36 -34.73 25.34
CA VAL A 576 -28.59 -35.01 26.77
C VAL A 576 -29.86 -35.83 26.98
N ILE A 577 -30.96 -35.45 26.33
CA ILE A 577 -32.25 -36.17 26.42
C ILE A 577 -32.12 -37.59 25.85
N SER A 578 -31.47 -37.74 24.69
CA SER A 578 -31.29 -39.03 24.03
C SER A 578 -30.34 -39.95 24.81
N LEU A 579 -29.26 -39.42 25.40
CA LEU A 579 -28.39 -40.16 26.31
C LEU A 579 -29.13 -40.64 27.56
N GLY A 580 -29.97 -39.79 28.16
CA GLY A 580 -30.82 -40.17 29.29
C GLY A 580 -31.77 -41.32 28.93
N LEU A 581 -32.38 -41.26 27.75
CA LEU A 581 -33.25 -42.33 27.25
C LEU A 581 -32.48 -43.64 26.98
N LEU A 582 -31.30 -43.57 26.35
CA LEU A 582 -30.42 -44.74 26.14
C LEU A 582 -30.01 -45.38 27.47
N ALA A 583 -29.61 -44.56 28.46
CA ALA A 583 -29.23 -45.03 29.79
C ALA A 583 -30.39 -45.74 30.51
N SER A 584 -31.63 -45.26 30.31
CA SER A 584 -32.83 -45.91 30.85
C SER A 584 -33.12 -47.28 30.21
N TYR A 585 -32.69 -47.50 28.96
CA TYR A 585 -32.86 -48.78 28.27
C TYR A 585 -31.82 -49.80 28.72
N ASN A 586 -30.53 -49.40 28.68
CA ASN A 586 -29.43 -50.23 29.14
C ASN A 586 -28.17 -49.37 29.37
N LEU A 587 -27.76 -49.24 30.64
CA LEU A 587 -26.57 -48.46 31.02
C LEU A 587 -25.25 -48.99 30.41
N PRO A 588 -24.94 -50.31 30.44
CA PRO A 588 -23.67 -50.80 29.88
C PRO A 588 -23.57 -50.59 28.36
N LEU A 589 -24.65 -50.80 27.60
CA LEU A 589 -24.66 -50.52 26.16
C LEU A 589 -24.50 -49.02 25.87
N THR A 590 -25.03 -48.15 26.72
CA THR A 590 -24.87 -46.70 26.61
C THR A 590 -23.41 -46.27 26.85
N LEU A 591 -22.72 -46.90 27.82
CA LEU A 591 -21.28 -46.66 28.03
C LEU A 591 -20.44 -47.04 26.82
N VAL A 592 -20.80 -48.12 26.11
CA VAL A 592 -20.16 -48.49 24.83
C VAL A 592 -20.34 -47.37 23.80
N VAL A 593 -21.53 -46.78 23.66
CA VAL A 593 -21.77 -45.66 22.74
C VAL A 593 -20.97 -44.41 23.14
N ILE A 594 -20.87 -44.09 24.43
CA ILE A 594 -20.03 -42.98 24.89
C ILE A 594 -18.55 -43.24 24.55
N LEU A 595 -18.10 -44.48 24.73
CA LEU A 595 -16.73 -44.90 24.43
C LEU A 595 -16.42 -44.87 22.92
N THR A 596 -17.41 -45.04 22.04
CA THR A 596 -17.20 -44.93 20.58
C THR A 596 -17.18 -43.48 20.10
N VAL A 597 -17.90 -42.59 20.78
CA VAL A 597 -17.94 -41.15 20.48
C VAL A 597 -16.68 -40.42 20.96
N LEU A 598 -16.11 -40.81 22.11
CA LEU A 598 -14.95 -40.15 22.71
C LEU A 598 -13.70 -40.09 21.80
N PRO A 599 -13.30 -41.17 21.08
CA PRO A 599 -12.19 -41.13 20.12
C PRO A 599 -12.44 -40.17 18.96
N ILE A 600 -13.69 -40.06 18.49
CA ILE A 600 -14.05 -39.13 17.41
C ILE A 600 -13.80 -37.70 17.86
N VAL A 601 -14.31 -37.33 19.05
CA VAL A 601 -14.09 -35.99 19.63
C VAL A 601 -12.59 -35.72 19.83
N CYS A 602 -11.84 -36.68 20.37
CA CYS A 602 -10.41 -36.54 20.59
C CYS A 602 -9.63 -36.36 19.26
N LEU A 603 -9.98 -37.13 18.24
CA LEU A 603 -9.37 -37.07 16.92
C LEU A 603 -9.60 -35.70 16.27
N THR A 604 -10.81 -35.14 16.36
CA THR A 604 -11.06 -33.83 15.77
C THR A 604 -10.42 -32.69 16.57
N LEU A 605 -10.42 -32.75 17.92
CA LEU A 605 -9.70 -31.78 18.74
C LEU A 605 -8.20 -31.78 18.43
N ALA A 606 -7.61 -32.95 18.20
CA ALA A 606 -6.20 -33.09 17.82
C ALA A 606 -5.91 -32.52 16.42
N ALA A 607 -6.85 -32.63 15.49
CA ALA A 607 -6.71 -32.13 14.11
C ALA A 607 -6.98 -30.63 13.94
N SER A 608 -7.77 -30.03 14.85
CA SER A 608 -8.13 -28.61 14.87
C SER A 608 -6.96 -27.63 14.62
N PRO A 609 -5.77 -27.74 15.25
CA PRO A 609 -4.66 -26.83 14.98
C PRO A 609 -4.13 -26.90 13.54
N GLN A 610 -4.17 -28.08 12.91
CA GLN A 610 -3.72 -28.26 11.52
C GLN A 610 -4.75 -27.67 10.55
N LEU A 611 -6.04 -27.96 10.74
CA LEU A 611 -7.15 -27.36 9.99
C LEU A 611 -7.09 -25.83 10.05
N LYS A 612 -6.82 -25.28 11.24
CA LYS A 612 -6.65 -23.83 11.42
C LYS A 612 -5.48 -23.26 10.63
N THR A 613 -4.37 -23.98 10.57
CA THR A 613 -3.17 -23.55 9.82
C THR A 613 -3.44 -23.57 8.31
N ILE A 614 -4.10 -24.62 7.82
CA ILE A 614 -4.45 -24.75 6.40
C ILE A 614 -5.51 -23.71 6.00
N SER A 615 -6.55 -23.51 6.83
CA SER A 615 -7.55 -22.47 6.61
C SER A 615 -6.89 -21.11 6.46
N ARG A 616 -5.95 -20.74 7.36
CA ARG A 616 -5.18 -19.50 7.25
C ARG A 616 -4.39 -19.40 5.95
N GLN A 617 -3.68 -20.46 5.55
CA GLN A 617 -2.94 -20.48 4.28
C GLN A 617 -3.88 -20.27 3.08
N LEU A 618 -5.04 -20.94 3.08
CA LEU A 618 -6.06 -20.78 2.05
C LEU A 618 -6.56 -19.33 1.99
N TRP A 619 -6.83 -18.70 3.13
CA TRP A 619 -7.22 -17.29 3.22
C TRP A 619 -6.15 -16.37 2.61
N HIS A 620 -4.87 -16.53 2.98
CA HIS A 620 -3.79 -15.70 2.45
C HIS A 620 -3.60 -15.87 0.93
N LYS A 621 -3.60 -17.12 0.44
CA LYS A 621 -3.44 -17.40 -1.00
C LYS A 621 -4.66 -16.95 -1.81
N SER A 622 -5.88 -17.06 -1.26
CA SER A 622 -7.10 -16.54 -1.89
C SER A 622 -7.13 -15.01 -1.97
N ALA A 623 -6.66 -14.33 -0.91
CA ALA A 623 -6.55 -12.87 -0.92
C ALA A 623 -5.56 -12.38 -1.98
N ALA A 624 -4.36 -13.00 -2.07
CA ALA A 624 -3.36 -12.66 -3.09
C ALA A 624 -3.90 -12.82 -4.52
N GLN A 625 -4.60 -13.93 -4.80
CA GLN A 625 -5.25 -14.17 -6.09
C GLN A 625 -6.34 -13.13 -6.41
N THR A 626 -7.12 -12.72 -5.41
CA THR A 626 -8.17 -11.69 -5.57
C THR A 626 -7.57 -10.30 -5.83
N VAL A 627 -6.47 -9.96 -5.15
CA VAL A 627 -5.74 -8.70 -5.36
C VAL A 627 -5.18 -8.63 -6.78
N ALA A 628 -4.45 -9.65 -7.22
CA ALA A 628 -3.89 -9.71 -8.57
C ALA A 628 -4.97 -9.60 -9.67
N MET A 629 -6.11 -10.28 -9.47
CA MET A 629 -7.25 -10.18 -10.37
C MET A 629 -7.85 -8.77 -10.40
N THR A 630 -8.02 -8.14 -9.23
CA THR A 630 -8.57 -6.78 -9.13
C THR A 630 -7.65 -5.76 -9.80
N GLU A 631 -6.33 -5.88 -9.62
CA GLU A 631 -5.33 -5.02 -10.23
C GLU A 631 -5.31 -5.15 -11.75
N MET A 632 -5.34 -6.38 -12.27
CA MET A 632 -5.42 -6.65 -13.71
C MET A 632 -6.63 -5.99 -14.37
N PHE A 633 -7.82 -6.07 -13.74
CA PHE A 633 -9.03 -5.46 -14.30
C PHE A 633 -9.10 -3.94 -14.11
N LYS A 634 -8.59 -3.41 -12.99
CA LYS A 634 -8.48 -1.95 -12.78
C LYS A 634 -7.53 -1.31 -13.78
N GLY A 635 -6.41 -1.97 -14.06
CA GLY A 635 -5.38 -1.53 -15.01
C GLY A 635 -5.57 -2.04 -16.44
N ILE A 636 -6.78 -2.50 -16.81
CA ILE A 636 -6.96 -3.24 -18.09
C ILE A 636 -6.50 -2.47 -19.32
N ALA A 637 -6.65 -1.13 -19.33
CA ALA A 637 -6.14 -0.29 -20.41
C ALA A 637 -4.62 -0.39 -20.53
N THR A 638 -3.89 -0.28 -19.41
CA THR A 638 -2.43 -0.44 -19.35
C THR A 638 -2.01 -1.85 -19.74
N VAL A 639 -2.75 -2.87 -19.29
CA VAL A 639 -2.48 -4.26 -19.66
C VAL A 639 -2.58 -4.46 -21.17
N LYS A 640 -3.58 -3.84 -21.81
CA LYS A 640 -3.77 -3.86 -23.27
C LYS A 640 -2.71 -3.07 -24.02
N THR A 641 -2.36 -1.87 -23.58
CA THR A 641 -1.36 -1.03 -24.26
C THR A 641 0.06 -1.56 -24.10
N ALA A 642 0.38 -2.17 -22.96
CA ALA A 642 1.68 -2.79 -22.71
C ALA A 642 1.79 -4.23 -23.24
N VAL A 643 0.70 -4.82 -23.76
CA VAL A 643 0.67 -6.19 -24.33
C VAL A 643 1.20 -7.25 -23.35
N ILE A 644 0.82 -7.11 -22.07
CA ILE A 644 1.28 -7.97 -20.96
C ILE A 644 0.22 -8.97 -20.49
N GLU A 645 -0.80 -9.29 -21.29
CA GLU A 645 -1.88 -10.21 -20.89
C GLU A 645 -1.35 -11.60 -20.49
N ARG A 646 -0.39 -12.15 -21.24
CA ARG A 646 0.18 -13.49 -20.97
C ARG A 646 1.01 -13.51 -19.67
N PRO A 647 2.00 -12.62 -19.46
CA PRO A 647 2.73 -12.54 -18.19
C PRO A 647 1.82 -12.40 -16.97
N LEU A 648 0.83 -11.49 -17.03
CA LEU A 648 -0.12 -11.29 -15.94
C LEU A 648 -1.02 -12.51 -15.71
N ARG A 649 -1.44 -13.20 -16.78
CA ARG A 649 -2.19 -14.45 -16.65
C ARG A 649 -1.37 -15.53 -15.95
N TRP A 650 -0.09 -15.69 -16.29
CA TRP A 650 0.79 -16.66 -15.63
C TRP A 650 1.01 -16.34 -14.15
N LEU A 651 1.21 -15.07 -13.80
CA LEU A 651 1.30 -14.65 -12.39
C LEU A 651 0.01 -14.96 -11.62
N TRP A 652 -1.15 -14.72 -12.23
CA TRP A 652 -2.43 -15.07 -11.64
C TRP A 652 -2.61 -16.61 -11.53
N GLU A 653 -2.23 -17.37 -12.56
CA GLU A 653 -2.26 -18.84 -12.56
C GLU A 653 -1.39 -19.44 -11.45
N GLU A 654 -0.24 -18.83 -11.15
CA GLU A 654 0.63 -19.21 -10.04
C GLU A 654 -0.10 -19.05 -8.70
N HIS A 655 -0.62 -17.85 -8.41
CA HIS A 655 -1.39 -17.60 -7.17
C HIS A 655 -2.63 -18.49 -7.07
N PHE A 656 -3.32 -18.73 -8.19
CA PHE A 656 -4.47 -19.63 -8.24
C PHE A 656 -4.06 -21.08 -7.95
N SER A 657 -2.95 -21.55 -8.53
CA SER A 657 -2.40 -22.89 -8.27
C SER A 657 -2.03 -23.06 -6.80
N GLU A 658 -1.35 -22.09 -6.19
CA GLU A 658 -1.01 -22.12 -4.76
C GLU A 658 -2.26 -22.19 -3.87
N MET A 659 -3.30 -21.41 -4.20
CA MET A 659 -4.59 -21.46 -3.51
C MET A 659 -5.26 -22.83 -3.65
N VAL A 660 -5.28 -23.40 -4.86
CA VAL A 660 -5.84 -24.73 -5.13
C VAL A 660 -5.09 -25.82 -4.37
N GLN A 661 -3.76 -25.75 -4.32
CA GLN A 661 -2.94 -26.71 -3.56
C GLN A 661 -3.21 -26.63 -2.05
N ALA A 662 -3.29 -25.42 -1.49
CA ALA A 662 -3.63 -25.22 -0.08
C ALA A 662 -5.04 -25.75 0.23
N ARG A 663 -6.01 -25.46 -0.65
CA ARG A 663 -7.38 -25.99 -0.56
C ARG A 663 -7.40 -27.52 -0.61
N PHE A 664 -6.66 -28.11 -1.56
CA PHE A 664 -6.62 -29.56 -1.74
C PHE A 664 -6.00 -30.26 -0.52
N ARG A 665 -4.90 -29.74 0.04
CA ARG A 665 -4.32 -30.24 1.30
C ARG A 665 -5.33 -30.22 2.45
N GLY A 666 -6.11 -29.14 2.54
CA GLY A 666 -7.21 -29.03 3.52
C GLY A 666 -8.31 -30.05 3.30
N GLN A 667 -8.71 -30.26 2.04
CA GLN A 667 -9.72 -31.26 1.67
C GLN A 667 -9.23 -32.69 1.93
N VAL A 668 -7.97 -33.01 1.63
CA VAL A 668 -7.39 -34.33 1.94
C VAL A 668 -7.39 -34.56 3.45
N LEU A 669 -6.98 -33.58 4.25
CA LEU A 669 -7.03 -33.68 5.71
C LEU A 669 -8.48 -33.87 6.20
N ALA A 670 -9.42 -33.06 5.75
CA ALA A 670 -10.83 -33.15 6.13
C ALA A 670 -11.45 -34.52 5.73
N ASN A 671 -11.18 -34.99 4.52
CA ASN A 671 -11.63 -36.30 4.04
C ASN A 671 -11.01 -37.43 4.87
N ASN A 672 -9.72 -37.35 5.20
CA ASN A 672 -9.07 -38.36 6.05
C ASN A 672 -9.67 -38.38 7.45
N LEU A 673 -9.98 -37.23 8.04
CA LEU A 673 -10.65 -37.13 9.34
C LEU A 673 -12.07 -37.71 9.27
N GLN A 674 -12.81 -37.41 8.20
CA GLN A 674 -14.16 -37.92 7.99
C GLN A 674 -14.16 -39.43 7.78
N LEU A 675 -13.24 -39.97 6.97
CA LEU A 675 -13.07 -41.41 6.76
C LEU A 675 -12.69 -42.12 8.05
N THR A 676 -11.76 -41.56 8.81
CA THR A 676 -11.35 -42.15 10.09
C THR A 676 -12.48 -42.11 11.11
N SER A 677 -13.22 -40.99 11.20
CA SER A 677 -14.39 -40.86 12.07
C SER A 677 -15.52 -41.81 11.65
N SER A 678 -15.73 -41.99 10.34
CA SER A 678 -16.69 -42.94 9.79
C SER A 678 -16.30 -44.38 10.10
N LEU A 679 -15.01 -44.72 10.01
CA LEU A 679 -14.49 -46.03 10.40
C LEU A 679 -14.71 -46.32 11.88
N VAL A 680 -14.38 -45.36 12.76
CA VAL A 680 -14.64 -45.47 14.21
C VAL A 680 -16.14 -45.62 14.48
N ASN A 681 -16.99 -44.84 13.80
CA ASN A 681 -18.43 -44.95 13.92
C ASN A 681 -18.96 -46.30 13.43
N HIS A 682 -18.43 -46.83 12.33
CA HIS A 682 -18.82 -48.14 11.79
C HIS A 682 -18.43 -49.26 12.75
N LEU A 683 -17.17 -49.28 13.21
CA LEU A 683 -16.68 -50.23 14.21
C LEU A 683 -17.51 -50.13 15.51
N GLY A 684 -17.78 -48.91 15.97
CA GLY A 684 -18.62 -48.67 17.13
C GLY A 684 -20.04 -49.20 16.96
N SER A 685 -20.65 -48.96 15.81
CA SER A 685 -21.98 -49.48 15.46
C SER A 685 -21.99 -51.02 15.40
N THR A 686 -20.93 -51.65 14.86
CA THR A 686 -20.78 -53.11 14.85
C THR A 686 -20.62 -53.67 16.25
N VAL A 687 -19.83 -53.04 17.13
CA VAL A 687 -19.66 -53.46 18.53
C VAL A 687 -20.98 -53.33 19.29
N VAL A 688 -21.71 -52.22 19.10
CA VAL A 688 -23.04 -52.03 19.70
C VAL A 688 -24.01 -53.09 19.19
N LEU A 689 -23.99 -53.41 17.89
CA LEU A 689 -24.85 -54.45 17.31
C LEU A 689 -24.52 -55.83 17.90
N TRP A 690 -23.24 -56.19 17.98
CA TRP A 690 -22.76 -57.46 18.51
C TRP A 690 -23.08 -57.62 20.01
N TYR A 691 -22.70 -56.64 20.82
CA TYR A 691 -22.94 -56.68 22.27
C TYR A 691 -24.44 -56.58 22.59
N GLY A 692 -25.17 -55.73 21.88
CA GLY A 692 -26.63 -55.61 22.03
C GLY A 692 -27.39 -56.86 21.59
N ALA A 693 -26.99 -57.52 20.50
CA ALA A 693 -27.57 -58.82 20.12
C ALA A 693 -27.29 -59.90 21.18
N THR A 694 -26.08 -59.89 21.76
CA THR A 694 -25.72 -60.80 22.85
C THR A 694 -26.60 -60.57 24.08
N LEU A 695 -26.88 -59.31 24.45
CA LEU A 695 -27.82 -58.94 25.52
C LEU A 695 -29.25 -59.44 25.26
N VAL A 696 -29.71 -59.38 24.00
CA VAL A 696 -31.03 -59.91 23.60
C VAL A 696 -31.07 -61.44 23.69
N ILE A 697 -30.04 -62.14 23.22
CA ILE A 697 -29.93 -63.61 23.30
C ILE A 697 -29.96 -64.09 24.75
N HIS A 698 -29.30 -63.37 25.66
CA HIS A 698 -29.31 -63.69 27.11
C HIS A 698 -30.59 -63.23 27.83
N GLY A 699 -31.59 -62.68 27.11
CA GLY A 699 -32.86 -62.25 27.69
C GLY A 699 -32.79 -61.00 28.58
N GLN A 700 -31.67 -60.26 28.56
CA GLN A 700 -31.49 -59.04 29.38
C GLN A 700 -32.15 -57.81 28.73
N MET A 701 -32.48 -57.88 27.44
CA MET A 701 -33.10 -56.80 26.68
C MET A 701 -34.04 -57.37 25.60
N SER A 702 -35.17 -56.70 25.31
CA SER A 702 -36.08 -57.14 24.24
C SER A 702 -35.55 -56.73 22.86
N LEU A 703 -35.99 -57.45 21.83
CA LEU A 703 -35.63 -57.15 20.44
C LEU A 703 -36.07 -55.73 20.05
N GLY A 704 -37.29 -55.32 20.42
CA GLY A 704 -37.81 -53.99 20.15
C GLY A 704 -37.01 -52.89 20.84
N LYS A 705 -36.63 -53.07 22.12
CA LYS A 705 -35.75 -52.12 22.83
C LYS A 705 -34.42 -51.97 22.13
N PHE A 706 -33.84 -53.05 21.60
CA PHE A 706 -32.56 -53.02 20.88
C PHE A 706 -32.65 -52.28 19.54
N VAL A 707 -33.68 -52.54 18.74
CA VAL A 707 -33.88 -51.80 17.48
C VAL A 707 -34.12 -50.31 17.76
N ALA A 708 -34.92 -49.98 18.77
CA ALA A 708 -35.13 -48.60 19.20
C ALA A 708 -33.84 -47.94 19.71
N PHE A 709 -33.03 -48.66 20.47
CA PHE A 709 -31.70 -48.20 20.91
C PHE A 709 -30.82 -47.85 19.72
N ASN A 710 -30.76 -48.73 18.70
CA ASN A 710 -29.94 -48.48 17.50
C ASN A 710 -30.39 -47.23 16.73
N LEU A 711 -31.70 -47.01 16.60
CA LEU A 711 -32.24 -45.79 15.99
C LEU A 711 -31.91 -44.51 16.79
N LEU A 712 -31.88 -44.60 18.13
CA LEU A 712 -31.54 -43.48 19.01
C LEU A 712 -30.05 -43.09 18.96
N ILE A 713 -29.15 -44.02 18.61
CA ILE A 713 -27.71 -43.72 18.45
C ILE A 713 -27.49 -42.63 17.41
N GLY A 714 -28.21 -42.67 16.29
CA GLY A 714 -28.12 -41.64 15.25
C GLY A 714 -28.45 -40.25 15.76
N ASN A 715 -29.42 -40.13 16.68
CA ASN A 715 -29.80 -38.85 17.31
C ASN A 715 -28.73 -38.32 18.28
N VAL A 716 -27.77 -39.16 18.71
CA VAL A 716 -26.65 -38.76 19.57
C VAL A 716 -25.42 -38.42 18.73
N ILE A 717 -25.08 -39.26 17.75
CA ILE A 717 -23.83 -39.11 16.99
C ILE A 717 -23.88 -37.87 16.08
N THR A 718 -25.00 -37.63 15.38
CA THR A 718 -25.08 -36.50 14.43
C THR A 718 -24.89 -35.13 15.09
N PRO A 719 -25.58 -34.78 16.21
CA PRO A 719 -25.36 -33.49 16.85
C PRO A 719 -23.99 -33.37 17.52
N VAL A 720 -23.39 -34.47 18.00
CA VAL A 720 -22.03 -34.45 18.56
C VAL A 720 -21.00 -34.09 17.48
N LEU A 721 -21.12 -34.66 16.27
CA LEU A 721 -20.31 -34.23 15.13
C LEU A 721 -20.58 -32.76 14.77
N GLY A 722 -21.84 -32.32 14.84
CA GLY A 722 -22.22 -30.93 14.63
C GLY A 722 -21.58 -29.94 15.62
N LEU A 723 -21.36 -30.34 16.89
CA LEU A 723 -20.67 -29.54 17.90
C LEU A 723 -19.19 -29.31 17.57
N VAL A 724 -18.56 -30.30 16.94
CA VAL A 724 -17.18 -30.21 16.50
C VAL A 724 -17.04 -29.24 15.33
N GLU A 725 -17.94 -29.32 14.34
CA GLU A 725 -18.02 -28.33 13.26
C GLU A 725 -18.28 -26.92 13.80
N LEU A 726 -19.18 -26.78 14.79
CA LEU A 726 -19.44 -25.51 15.45
C LEU A 726 -18.19 -24.95 16.14
N TRP A 727 -17.35 -25.79 16.73
CA TRP A 727 -16.10 -25.37 17.34
C TRP A 727 -15.13 -24.79 16.30
N GLU A 728 -15.02 -25.42 15.13
CA GLU A 728 -14.19 -24.93 14.02
C GLU A 728 -14.72 -23.59 13.48
N GLU A 729 -16.02 -23.50 13.20
CA GLU A 729 -16.66 -22.26 12.75
C GLU A 729 -16.53 -21.14 13.80
N LEU A 730 -16.66 -21.45 15.10
CA LEU A 730 -16.49 -20.50 16.19
C LEU A 730 -15.08 -19.88 16.17
N GLN A 731 -14.04 -20.69 15.98
CA GLN A 731 -12.67 -20.20 15.87
C GLN A 731 -12.49 -19.25 14.69
N GLU A 732 -13.14 -19.54 13.56
CA GLU A 732 -13.11 -18.72 12.36
C GLU A 732 -13.83 -17.38 12.58
N VAL A 733 -14.99 -17.42 13.23
CA VAL A 733 -15.80 -16.26 13.59
C VAL A 733 -15.10 -15.36 14.61
N LEU A 734 -14.35 -15.93 15.55
CA LEU A 734 -13.53 -15.14 16.48
C LEU A 734 -12.45 -14.33 15.75
N ILE A 735 -11.86 -14.88 14.68
CA ILE A 735 -10.89 -14.15 13.83
C ILE A 735 -11.61 -13.05 13.04
N SER A 736 -12.75 -13.36 12.41
CA SER A 736 -13.58 -12.37 11.70
C SER A 736 -14.00 -11.22 12.62
N LEU A 737 -14.38 -11.54 13.86
CA LEU A 737 -14.76 -10.56 14.87
C LEU A 737 -13.58 -9.67 15.26
N GLU A 738 -12.39 -10.22 15.44
CA GLU A 738 -11.19 -9.43 15.73
C GLU A 738 -10.89 -8.41 14.62
N ARG A 739 -11.08 -8.79 13.35
CA ARG A 739 -10.91 -7.90 12.18
C ARG A 739 -11.99 -6.82 12.09
N LEU A 740 -13.25 -7.20 12.32
CA LEU A 740 -14.38 -6.26 12.29
C LEU A 740 -14.37 -5.30 13.49
N ASN A 741 -13.86 -5.74 14.64
CA ASN A 741 -13.75 -4.92 15.84
C ASN A 741 -12.90 -3.65 15.60
N ASP A 742 -12.01 -3.64 14.59
CA ASP A 742 -11.32 -2.41 14.13
C ASP A 742 -12.32 -1.31 13.80
N VAL A 743 -13.27 -1.66 12.93
CA VAL A 743 -14.27 -0.73 12.43
C VAL A 743 -15.20 -0.31 13.55
N LEU A 744 -15.62 -1.25 14.41
CA LEU A 744 -16.62 -1.01 15.47
C LEU A 744 -16.09 -0.26 16.70
N THR A 745 -14.78 -0.31 16.95
CA THR A 745 -14.16 0.38 18.11
C THR A 745 -13.59 1.74 17.76
N THR A 746 -13.40 2.02 16.46
CA THR A 746 -12.97 3.34 16.02
C THR A 746 -14.05 4.35 16.37
N LYS A 747 -13.66 5.45 17.03
CA LYS A 747 -14.58 6.49 17.45
C LYS A 747 -15.08 7.27 16.22
N PRO A 748 -16.41 7.46 16.05
CA PRO A 748 -16.96 8.34 15.03
C PRO A 748 -16.53 9.80 15.22
N GLU A 749 -16.62 10.61 14.16
CA GLU A 749 -16.37 12.07 14.21
C GLU A 749 -17.24 12.78 15.26
N GLU A 750 -18.49 12.34 15.40
CA GLU A 750 -19.45 12.85 16.37
C GLU A 750 -20.12 11.69 17.10
N THR A 751 -20.15 11.75 18.43
CA THR A 751 -20.80 10.74 19.28
C THR A 751 -21.92 11.40 20.07
N SER A 752 -23.07 10.72 20.20
CA SER A 752 -24.24 11.23 20.95
C SER A 752 -23.98 11.53 22.44
N GLN A 753 -22.84 11.10 22.99
CA GLN A 753 -22.42 11.35 24.37
C GLN A 753 -21.73 12.71 24.55
N THR A 754 -21.20 13.30 23.48
CA THR A 754 -20.55 14.61 23.45
C THR A 754 -21.10 15.39 22.25
N PRO A 755 -22.37 15.85 22.31
CA PRO A 755 -22.97 16.58 21.21
C PRO A 755 -22.19 17.89 20.97
N LEU A 756 -21.82 18.13 19.72
CA LEU A 756 -21.13 19.35 19.30
C LEU A 756 -22.17 20.44 19.00
N LEU A 757 -21.72 21.70 18.98
CA LEU A 757 -22.61 22.83 18.70
C LEU A 757 -23.13 22.76 17.26
N VAL A 758 -24.43 22.97 17.07
CA VAL A 758 -25.01 23.13 15.72
C VAL A 758 -24.73 24.54 15.24
N MET A 759 -24.08 24.67 14.08
CA MET A 759 -23.69 25.96 13.54
C MET A 759 -24.91 26.80 13.10
N PRO A 760 -25.03 28.07 13.51
CA PRO A 760 -26.02 28.98 12.94
C PRO A 760 -25.71 29.27 11.45
N PRO A 761 -26.62 29.96 10.72
CA PRO A 761 -26.36 30.40 9.35
C PRO A 761 -25.05 31.19 9.24
N ILE A 762 -24.11 30.70 8.43
CA ILE A 762 -22.77 31.28 8.25
C ILE A 762 -22.88 32.62 7.50
N GLN A 763 -22.19 33.65 8.02
CA GLN A 763 -22.01 34.96 7.40
C GLN A 763 -20.81 34.98 6.44
N GLY A 764 -19.76 34.21 6.75
CA GLY A 764 -18.67 33.92 5.83
C GLY A 764 -17.30 34.47 6.25
N GLU A 765 -17.13 34.88 7.51
CA GLU A 765 -15.82 35.24 8.06
C GLU A 765 -15.00 33.97 8.35
N ILE A 766 -13.73 33.96 7.95
CA ILE A 766 -12.80 32.84 8.19
C ILE A 766 -11.52 33.37 8.81
N ARG A 767 -11.10 32.81 9.95
CA ARG A 767 -9.88 33.22 10.65
C ARG A 767 -9.06 32.00 11.10
N LEU A 768 -7.77 32.00 10.74
CA LEU A 768 -6.82 30.98 11.17
C LEU A 768 -5.78 31.62 12.09
N GLU A 769 -5.46 30.94 13.19
CA GLU A 769 -4.48 31.39 14.17
C GLU A 769 -3.45 30.30 14.44
N ASN A 770 -2.22 30.53 13.96
CA ASN A 770 -1.04 29.70 14.16
C ASN A 770 -1.27 28.21 13.86
N VAL A 771 -2.02 27.95 12.79
CA VAL A 771 -2.46 26.60 12.44
C VAL A 771 -1.30 25.81 11.87
N SER A 772 -0.98 24.69 12.51
CA SER A 772 -0.03 23.71 11.99
C SER A 772 -0.67 22.33 11.90
N PHE A 773 -0.34 21.61 10.83
CA PHE A 773 -0.91 20.31 10.55
C PHE A 773 0.04 19.46 9.71
N GLY A 774 0.35 18.26 10.20
CA GLY A 774 0.91 17.16 9.43
C GLY A 774 -0.10 16.02 9.34
N TYR A 775 -0.05 15.25 8.25
CA TYR A 775 -0.91 14.09 8.12
C TYR A 775 -0.51 12.97 9.08
N HIS A 776 0.76 12.99 9.52
CA HIS A 776 1.27 12.19 10.62
C HIS A 776 1.98 13.07 11.66
N PRO A 777 1.72 12.88 12.96
CA PRO A 777 2.43 13.57 14.05
C PRO A 777 3.95 13.41 14.02
N THR A 778 4.45 12.28 13.50
CA THR A 778 5.89 11.98 13.40
C THR A 778 6.56 12.50 12.12
N GLU A 779 5.84 13.23 11.27
CA GLU A 779 6.45 13.87 10.10
C GLU A 779 7.49 14.91 10.54
N LYS A 780 8.73 14.80 10.03
CA LYS A 780 9.82 15.75 10.34
C LYS A 780 9.48 17.19 9.99
N ARG A 781 8.58 17.40 9.03
CA ARG A 781 8.09 18.73 8.63
C ARG A 781 6.58 18.63 8.43
N PRO A 782 5.77 19.43 9.15
CA PRO A 782 4.33 19.42 8.96
C PRO A 782 3.98 19.91 7.55
N THR A 783 2.86 19.41 7.02
CA THR A 783 2.36 19.81 5.69
C THR A 783 1.96 21.29 5.66
N LEU A 784 1.47 21.81 6.78
CA LEU A 784 1.17 23.22 7.01
C LEU A 784 1.85 23.66 8.32
N ALA A 785 2.54 24.78 8.30
CA ALA A 785 3.30 25.30 9.42
C ALA A 785 2.92 26.76 9.71
N ASN A 786 2.39 27.00 10.90
CA ASN A 786 2.12 28.33 11.47
C ASN A 786 1.34 29.27 10.53
N ILE A 787 0.22 28.80 9.98
CA ILE A 787 -0.60 29.59 9.07
C ILE A 787 -1.57 30.48 9.86
N SER A 788 -1.49 31.79 9.59
CA SER A 788 -2.34 32.81 10.21
C SER A 788 -2.84 33.80 9.16
N PHE A 789 -4.15 33.91 8.98
CA PHE A 789 -4.79 34.91 8.12
C PHE A 789 -6.27 35.08 8.49
N SER A 790 -6.88 36.17 8.02
CA SER A 790 -8.30 36.47 8.22
C SER A 790 -8.95 36.89 6.90
N ILE A 791 -10.11 36.33 6.58
CA ILE A 791 -10.89 36.61 5.38
C ILE A 791 -12.22 37.25 5.80
N PRO A 792 -12.52 38.48 5.34
CA PRO A 792 -13.81 39.10 5.58
C PRO A 792 -14.93 38.40 4.82
N PRO A 793 -16.19 38.47 5.30
CA PRO A 793 -17.33 37.91 4.60
C PRO A 793 -17.50 38.51 3.20
N GLY A 794 -17.91 37.68 2.24
CA GLY A 794 -18.24 38.11 0.88
C GLY A 794 -17.06 38.40 -0.05
N LYS A 795 -15.82 38.15 0.40
CA LYS A 795 -14.60 38.34 -0.41
C LYS A 795 -14.24 37.10 -1.22
N THR A 796 -13.67 37.33 -2.40
CA THR A 796 -13.03 36.27 -3.20
C THR A 796 -11.54 36.27 -2.95
N VAL A 797 -11.01 35.20 -2.36
CA VAL A 797 -9.59 35.03 -2.03
C VAL A 797 -8.96 33.94 -2.88
N GLY A 798 -7.88 34.28 -3.58
CA GLY A 798 -7.06 33.33 -4.33
C GLY A 798 -5.95 32.75 -3.46
N ILE A 799 -5.77 31.44 -3.49
CA ILE A 799 -4.68 30.74 -2.81
C ILE A 799 -3.79 30.10 -3.87
N ILE A 800 -2.56 30.58 -3.99
CA ILE A 800 -1.61 30.13 -5.01
C ILE A 800 -0.35 29.54 -4.39
N GLY A 801 0.22 28.56 -5.08
CA GLY A 801 1.46 27.92 -4.69
C GLY A 801 1.81 26.79 -5.64
N VAL A 802 3.06 26.32 -5.59
CA VAL A 802 3.52 25.16 -6.37
C VAL A 802 2.72 23.89 -6.02
N GLY A 803 2.75 22.89 -6.91
CA GLY A 803 2.18 21.57 -6.63
C GLY A 803 2.78 21.00 -5.33
N GLY A 804 1.93 20.52 -4.42
CA GLY A 804 2.37 20.01 -3.11
C GLY A 804 2.64 21.07 -2.03
N ALA A 805 2.33 22.36 -2.26
CA ALA A 805 2.49 23.42 -1.25
C ALA A 805 1.53 23.35 -0.04
N GLY A 806 0.57 22.40 -0.02
CA GLY A 806 -0.40 22.23 1.06
C GLY A 806 -1.78 22.89 0.83
N LYS A 807 -2.06 23.41 -0.38
CA LYS A 807 -3.33 24.06 -0.76
C LYS A 807 -4.56 23.19 -0.46
N SER A 808 -4.65 21.99 -1.02
CA SER A 808 -5.75 21.06 -0.78
C SER A 808 -5.85 20.63 0.69
N THR A 809 -4.72 20.57 1.40
CA THR A 809 -4.69 20.30 2.85
C THR A 809 -5.38 21.42 3.63
N LEU A 810 -5.13 22.69 3.27
CA LEU A 810 -5.80 23.84 3.86
C LEU A 810 -7.32 23.80 3.59
N ALA A 811 -7.73 23.49 2.37
CA ALA A 811 -9.15 23.29 2.04
C ALA A 811 -9.79 22.19 2.91
N ASN A 812 -9.11 21.06 3.09
CA ASN A 812 -9.60 19.96 3.92
C ASN A 812 -9.74 20.35 5.41
N LEU A 813 -8.85 21.19 5.94
CA LEU A 813 -8.95 21.72 7.31
C LEU A 813 -10.14 22.68 7.47
N LEU A 814 -10.36 23.58 6.51
CA LEU A 814 -11.48 24.53 6.53
C LEU A 814 -12.86 23.85 6.52
N VAL A 815 -12.95 22.68 5.86
CA VAL A 815 -14.17 21.87 5.79
C VAL A 815 -14.33 20.98 7.04
N GLY A 816 -13.34 20.98 7.94
CA GLY A 816 -13.32 20.15 9.14
C GLY A 816 -13.18 18.65 8.84
N LEU A 817 -12.49 18.27 7.75
CA LEU A 817 -12.17 16.86 7.45
C LEU A 817 -11.02 16.34 8.33
N TYR A 818 -10.15 17.23 8.77
CA TYR A 818 -9.09 16.94 9.74
C TYR A 818 -9.06 18.04 10.82
N PRO A 819 -8.77 17.68 12.08
CA PRO A 819 -8.48 18.68 13.10
C PRO A 819 -7.04 19.19 12.95
N PRO A 820 -6.76 20.48 13.24
CA PRO A 820 -5.40 21.00 13.31
C PRO A 820 -4.61 20.35 14.46
N GLN A 821 -3.29 20.20 14.31
CA GLN A 821 -2.43 19.68 15.38
C GLN A 821 -2.10 20.76 16.43
N SER A 822 -1.92 22.00 15.97
CA SER A 822 -1.78 23.18 16.81
C SER A 822 -2.49 24.37 16.18
N GLY A 823 -2.85 25.36 16.99
CA GLY A 823 -3.59 26.54 16.54
C GLY A 823 -5.10 26.32 16.50
N CYS A 824 -5.84 27.32 16.03
CA CYS A 824 -7.30 27.30 15.98
C CYS A 824 -7.83 27.85 14.65
N ILE A 825 -8.97 27.32 14.21
CA ILE A 825 -9.67 27.79 13.02
C ILE A 825 -11.06 28.26 13.46
N PHE A 826 -11.39 29.50 13.16
CA PHE A 826 -12.66 30.13 13.48
C PHE A 826 -13.44 30.44 12.21
N ILE A 827 -14.75 30.16 12.24
CA ILE A 827 -15.71 30.61 11.23
C ILE A 827 -16.78 31.40 11.97
N ASP A 828 -16.95 32.67 11.60
CA ASP A 828 -17.83 33.65 12.28
C ASP A 828 -17.63 33.69 13.81
N GLY A 829 -16.37 33.53 14.27
CA GLY A 829 -16.00 33.51 15.68
C GLY A 829 -16.17 32.17 16.42
N TYR A 830 -16.75 31.14 15.77
CA TYR A 830 -16.88 29.80 16.35
C TYR A 830 -15.70 28.92 15.96
N ASN A 831 -15.09 28.24 16.95
CA ASN A 831 -14.01 27.30 16.69
C ASN A 831 -14.56 26.02 16.03
N ILE A 832 -14.01 25.64 14.87
CA ILE A 832 -14.43 24.44 14.13
C ILE A 832 -14.37 23.16 14.98
N ALA A 833 -13.44 23.08 15.94
CA ALA A 833 -13.27 21.91 16.81
C ALA A 833 -14.49 21.64 17.73
N GLU A 834 -15.32 22.66 17.99
CA GLU A 834 -16.48 22.58 18.91
C GLU A 834 -17.81 22.43 18.17
N ILE A 835 -17.79 22.47 16.84
CA ILE A 835 -18.98 22.51 15.98
C ILE A 835 -19.23 21.13 15.36
N SER A 836 -20.50 20.74 15.21
CA SER A 836 -20.86 19.51 14.50
C SER A 836 -20.40 19.59 13.04
N PRO A 837 -19.54 18.65 12.57
CA PRO A 837 -19.06 18.64 11.19
C PRO A 837 -20.19 18.54 10.16
N GLN A 838 -21.31 17.90 10.52
CA GLN A 838 -22.48 17.81 9.65
C GLN A 838 -23.12 19.18 9.42
N SER A 839 -23.30 19.96 10.48
CA SER A 839 -23.89 21.31 10.39
C SER A 839 -22.99 22.28 9.60
N LEU A 840 -21.67 22.17 9.78
CA LEU A 840 -20.68 22.94 9.04
C LEU A 840 -20.67 22.58 7.55
N ARG A 841 -20.47 21.30 7.21
CA ARG A 841 -20.37 20.82 5.82
C ARG A 841 -21.67 20.98 5.04
N GLN A 842 -22.81 21.06 5.73
CA GLN A 842 -24.06 21.44 5.08
C GLN A 842 -23.99 22.88 4.54
N GLN A 843 -23.28 23.81 5.16
CA GLN A 843 -23.28 25.22 4.75
C GLN A 843 -22.10 25.58 3.83
N ILE A 844 -21.12 24.69 3.66
CA ILE A 844 -19.96 24.92 2.79
C ILE A 844 -20.12 24.16 1.48
N GLY A 845 -19.92 24.84 0.35
CA GLY A 845 -19.77 24.21 -0.96
C GLY A 845 -18.31 23.92 -1.25
N VAL A 846 -17.97 22.68 -1.60
CA VAL A 846 -16.59 22.28 -1.90
C VAL A 846 -16.55 21.59 -3.26
N VAL A 847 -15.59 21.98 -4.08
CA VAL A 847 -15.19 21.26 -5.29
C VAL A 847 -13.76 20.80 -5.09
N HIS A 848 -13.57 19.49 -5.02
CA HIS A 848 -12.25 18.87 -4.90
C HIS A 848 -11.59 18.73 -6.27
N ASP A 849 -10.27 18.57 -6.30
CA ASP A 849 -9.51 18.30 -7.54
C ASP A 849 -10.00 17.00 -8.23
N ASN A 850 -10.04 15.89 -7.48
CA ASN A 850 -10.57 14.61 -7.94
C ASN A 850 -12.08 14.50 -7.73
N ASN A 851 -12.85 14.91 -8.74
CA ASN A 851 -14.31 14.91 -8.69
C ASN A 851 -14.92 13.51 -8.91
N PHE A 852 -15.57 12.99 -7.87
CA PHE A 852 -16.33 11.73 -7.95
C PHE A 852 -17.81 11.96 -8.26
N LEU A 853 -18.33 11.21 -9.24
CA LEU A 853 -19.75 11.13 -9.57
C LEU A 853 -20.29 9.75 -9.22
N PHE A 854 -21.43 9.72 -8.54
CA PHE A 854 -22.12 8.48 -8.22
C PHE A 854 -22.82 7.94 -9.47
N SER A 855 -23.00 6.61 -9.53
CA SER A 855 -23.76 5.93 -10.59
C SER A 855 -25.26 6.22 -10.46
N ALA A 856 -25.62 7.44 -10.79
CA ALA A 856 -26.95 8.03 -10.69
C ALA A 856 -27.20 8.91 -11.93
N THR A 857 -28.37 9.56 -12.01
CA THR A 857 -28.65 10.53 -13.06
C THR A 857 -27.82 11.80 -12.89
N VAL A 858 -27.71 12.62 -13.95
CA VAL A 858 -27.06 13.94 -13.86
C VAL A 858 -27.76 14.82 -12.82
N TRP A 859 -29.10 14.82 -12.78
CA TRP A 859 -29.88 15.56 -11.79
C TRP A 859 -29.60 15.10 -10.36
N GLU A 860 -29.59 13.79 -10.09
CA GLU A 860 -29.28 13.24 -8.77
C GLU A 860 -27.84 13.57 -8.33
N ASN A 861 -26.90 13.62 -9.27
CA ASN A 861 -25.53 14.04 -8.97
C ASN A 861 -25.43 15.54 -8.63
N ILE A 862 -26.23 16.41 -9.25
CA ILE A 862 -26.27 17.85 -8.94
C ILE A 862 -27.00 18.09 -7.59
N SER A 863 -28.07 17.33 -7.32
CA SER A 863 -28.88 17.44 -6.11
C SER A 863 -28.38 16.61 -4.92
N LEU A 864 -27.14 16.08 -4.99
CA LEU A 864 -26.60 15.15 -3.99
C LEU A 864 -26.68 15.67 -2.53
N TYR A 865 -26.48 16.97 -2.33
CA TYR A 865 -26.50 17.59 -1.00
C TYR A 865 -27.91 17.78 -0.43
N ASN A 866 -28.94 17.81 -1.27
CA ASN A 866 -30.33 17.94 -0.89
C ASN A 866 -31.25 17.43 -2.01
N SER A 867 -31.93 16.32 -1.76
CA SER A 867 -32.88 15.71 -2.70
C SER A 867 -34.06 16.62 -3.06
N ASP A 868 -34.32 17.64 -2.26
CA ASP A 868 -35.44 18.57 -2.46
C ASP A 868 -35.12 19.68 -3.48
N ILE A 869 -33.90 19.71 -4.04
CA ILE A 869 -33.51 20.67 -5.08
C ILE A 869 -34.35 20.43 -6.34
N SER A 870 -35.18 21.41 -6.68
CA SER A 870 -36.00 21.37 -7.89
C SER A 870 -35.13 21.32 -9.16
N LEU A 871 -35.68 20.72 -10.22
CA LEU A 871 -35.00 20.66 -11.51
C LEU A 871 -34.64 22.06 -12.05
N GLU A 872 -35.45 23.07 -11.77
CA GLU A 872 -35.20 24.46 -12.18
C GLU A 872 -33.93 25.03 -11.54
N LEU A 873 -33.74 24.80 -10.24
CA LEU A 873 -32.52 25.19 -9.52
C LEU A 873 -31.30 24.42 -10.05
N ALA A 874 -31.45 23.13 -10.33
CA ALA A 874 -30.39 22.33 -10.95
C ALA A 874 -30.03 22.83 -12.36
N ILE A 875 -31.01 23.30 -13.15
CA ILE A 875 -30.79 23.93 -14.46
C ILE A 875 -30.06 25.27 -14.29
N ALA A 876 -30.46 26.09 -13.33
CA ALA A 876 -29.80 27.36 -13.04
C ALA A 876 -28.32 27.13 -12.67
N ALA A 877 -28.05 26.21 -11.74
CA ALA A 877 -26.69 25.84 -11.33
C ALA A 877 -25.86 25.29 -12.50
N ALA A 878 -26.46 24.44 -13.36
CA ALA A 878 -25.80 23.92 -14.55
C ALA A 878 -25.51 24.97 -15.63
N LYS A 879 -26.34 26.04 -15.72
CA LYS A 879 -26.04 27.19 -16.59
C LYS A 879 -24.88 27.99 -16.03
N LEU A 880 -24.82 28.20 -14.72
CA LEU A 880 -23.70 28.87 -14.07
C LEU A 880 -22.39 28.11 -14.26
N ALA A 881 -22.42 26.78 -14.18
CA ALA A 881 -21.26 25.93 -14.41
C ALA A 881 -20.97 25.64 -15.91
N GLU A 882 -21.62 26.34 -16.85
CA GLU A 882 -21.40 26.20 -18.31
C GLU A 882 -21.52 24.75 -18.84
N ILE A 883 -22.42 23.94 -18.25
CA ILE A 883 -22.63 22.52 -18.62
C ILE A 883 -24.03 22.22 -19.15
N HIS A 884 -24.99 23.13 -18.96
CA HIS A 884 -26.37 22.97 -19.41
C HIS A 884 -26.47 22.59 -20.90
N GLY A 885 -25.69 23.24 -21.77
CA GLY A 885 -25.68 22.96 -23.21
C GLY A 885 -25.28 21.51 -23.53
N PHE A 886 -24.26 20.97 -22.88
CA PHE A 886 -23.89 19.56 -23.02
C PHE A 886 -24.98 18.64 -22.48
N ILE A 887 -25.54 18.93 -21.30
CA ILE A 887 -26.60 18.12 -20.71
C ILE A 887 -27.80 18.02 -21.66
N THR A 888 -28.16 19.10 -22.35
CA THR A 888 -29.26 19.08 -23.34
C THR A 888 -28.97 18.23 -24.59
N THR A 889 -27.70 17.96 -24.90
CA THR A 889 -27.34 17.04 -26.00
C THR A 889 -27.44 15.56 -25.62
N LEU A 890 -27.52 15.24 -24.32
CA LEU A 890 -27.64 13.87 -23.86
C LEU A 890 -29.02 13.28 -24.19
N PRO A 891 -29.13 11.98 -24.49
CA PRO A 891 -30.38 11.35 -24.93
C PRO A 891 -31.56 11.54 -23.96
N LEU A 892 -31.30 11.61 -22.66
CA LEU A 892 -32.31 11.79 -21.60
C LEU A 892 -32.12 13.10 -20.82
N GLY A 893 -31.31 14.03 -21.35
CA GLY A 893 -30.98 15.28 -20.68
C GLY A 893 -30.46 15.06 -19.26
N TYR A 894 -31.07 15.74 -18.29
CA TYR A 894 -30.79 15.62 -16.85
C TYR A 894 -31.08 14.23 -16.24
N LYS A 895 -31.89 13.40 -16.90
CA LYS A 895 -32.18 12.01 -16.46
C LYS A 895 -31.20 10.99 -17.01
N THR A 896 -30.19 11.42 -17.77
CA THR A 896 -29.13 10.54 -18.28
C THR A 896 -28.33 10.00 -17.11
N LYS A 897 -28.11 8.68 -17.08
CA LYS A 897 -27.27 8.02 -16.07
C LYS A 897 -25.81 8.18 -16.45
N VAL A 898 -24.96 8.58 -15.49
CA VAL A 898 -23.54 8.87 -15.74
C VAL A 898 -22.66 7.60 -15.71
N GLY A 899 -23.15 6.53 -15.09
CA GLY A 899 -22.41 5.28 -14.88
C GLY A 899 -21.44 5.34 -13.70
N GLU A 900 -20.75 4.23 -13.41
CA GLU A 900 -19.81 4.12 -12.30
C GLU A 900 -18.66 5.13 -12.44
N GLY A 901 -18.41 5.94 -11.40
CA GLY A 901 -17.34 6.95 -11.39
C GLY A 901 -17.44 8.04 -12.47
N GLY A 902 -18.57 8.10 -13.18
CA GLY A 902 -18.77 8.96 -14.34
C GLY A 902 -17.90 8.62 -15.55
N VAL A 903 -17.56 7.35 -15.76
CA VAL A 903 -16.69 6.87 -16.86
C VAL A 903 -17.14 7.32 -18.26
N GLN A 904 -18.43 7.62 -18.45
CA GLN A 904 -18.98 8.09 -19.73
C GLN A 904 -18.72 9.58 -20.02
N LEU A 905 -18.21 10.34 -19.05
CA LEU A 905 -17.98 11.77 -19.16
C LEU A 905 -16.50 12.13 -19.24
N SER A 906 -16.20 13.19 -19.98
CA SER A 906 -14.85 13.77 -19.96
C SER A 906 -14.49 14.31 -18.57
N PRO A 907 -13.20 14.41 -18.20
CA PRO A 907 -12.77 15.02 -16.95
C PRO A 907 -13.35 16.43 -16.73
N GLU A 908 -13.34 17.27 -17.77
CA GLU A 908 -13.93 18.62 -17.74
C GLU A 908 -15.43 18.59 -17.43
N GLN A 909 -16.19 17.68 -18.08
CA GLN A 909 -17.63 17.53 -17.83
C GLN A 909 -17.91 17.10 -16.38
N ARG A 910 -17.11 16.17 -15.83
CA ARG A 910 -17.24 15.72 -14.43
C ARG A 910 -17.00 16.86 -13.46
N GLN A 911 -15.99 17.68 -13.72
CA GLN A 911 -15.65 18.85 -12.91
C GLN A 911 -16.77 19.92 -12.97
N LYS A 912 -17.31 20.20 -14.17
CA LYS A 912 -18.46 21.10 -14.32
C LYS A 912 -19.70 20.63 -13.56
N ILE A 913 -19.98 19.32 -13.57
CA ILE A 913 -21.10 18.75 -12.78
C ILE A 913 -20.82 18.90 -11.28
N ALA A 914 -19.59 18.71 -10.83
CA ALA A 914 -19.22 18.92 -9.43
C ALA A 914 -19.34 20.40 -9.00
N ILE A 915 -18.98 21.34 -9.88
CA ILE A 915 -19.21 22.78 -9.66
C ILE A 915 -20.72 23.07 -9.59
N ALA A 916 -21.51 22.55 -10.54
CA ALA A 916 -22.96 22.71 -10.49
C ALA A 916 -23.55 22.15 -9.19
N ARG A 917 -23.04 21.01 -8.70
CA ARG A 917 -23.42 20.40 -7.41
C ARG A 917 -23.11 21.33 -6.23
N ALA A 918 -21.93 21.96 -6.20
CA ALA A 918 -21.57 22.89 -5.14
C ALA A 918 -22.42 24.18 -5.19
N LEU A 919 -22.72 24.70 -6.39
CA LEU A 919 -23.50 25.92 -6.58
C LEU A 919 -25.01 25.74 -6.37
N ALA A 920 -25.55 24.54 -6.58
CA ALA A 920 -26.98 24.27 -6.46
C ALA A 920 -27.57 24.61 -5.07
N LYS A 921 -26.73 24.63 -4.04
CA LYS A 921 -27.12 24.99 -2.67
C LYS A 921 -27.04 26.49 -2.35
N ASN A 922 -26.38 27.28 -3.19
CA ASN A 922 -26.02 28.67 -2.91
C ASN A 922 -25.32 28.83 -1.53
N PRO A 923 -24.14 28.19 -1.34
CA PRO A 923 -23.47 28.15 -0.04
C PRO A 923 -22.89 29.52 0.35
N PRO A 924 -22.89 29.91 1.65
CA PRO A 924 -22.19 31.10 2.14
C PRO A 924 -20.67 31.04 2.03
N ILE A 925 -20.08 29.84 2.04
CA ILE A 925 -18.64 29.64 1.77
C ILE A 925 -18.51 28.66 0.60
N LEU A 926 -17.77 29.06 -0.44
CA LEU A 926 -17.46 28.24 -1.60
C LEU A 926 -15.95 28.02 -1.71
N ILE A 927 -15.52 26.76 -1.75
CA ILE A 927 -14.13 26.36 -1.88
C ILE A 927 -13.93 25.64 -3.21
N LEU A 928 -13.07 26.17 -4.07
CA LEU A 928 -12.73 25.64 -5.38
C LEU A 928 -11.27 25.19 -5.38
N ASP A 929 -11.03 23.88 -5.22
CA ASP A 929 -9.69 23.29 -5.21
C ASP A 929 -9.31 22.77 -6.60
N GLU A 930 -8.49 23.54 -7.31
CA GLU A 930 -8.09 23.29 -8.71
C GLU A 930 -9.29 23.00 -9.64
N ALA A 931 -10.45 23.56 -9.30
CA ALA A 931 -11.76 23.25 -9.92
C ALA A 931 -11.89 23.68 -11.40
N THR A 932 -10.91 24.39 -11.96
CA THR A 932 -10.87 24.79 -13.37
C THR A 932 -9.61 24.30 -14.09
N SER A 933 -8.84 23.40 -13.48
CA SER A 933 -7.58 22.88 -14.03
C SER A 933 -7.75 22.19 -15.39
N CYS A 934 -8.87 21.50 -15.62
CA CYS A 934 -9.16 20.85 -16.90
C CYS A 934 -9.90 21.74 -17.91
N TRP A 935 -10.11 23.03 -17.60
CA TRP A 935 -10.89 23.92 -18.45
C TRP A 935 -10.00 24.68 -19.42
N ASP A 936 -10.55 24.95 -20.60
CA ASP A 936 -9.98 25.92 -21.53
C ASP A 936 -10.15 27.36 -20.99
N LEU A 937 -9.21 28.24 -21.33
CA LEU A 937 -9.15 29.63 -20.86
C LEU A 937 -10.44 30.44 -21.08
N HIS A 938 -11.15 30.22 -22.19
CA HIS A 938 -12.35 30.99 -22.54
C HIS A 938 -13.58 30.63 -21.68
N PRO A 939 -14.00 29.35 -21.56
CA PRO A 939 -15.01 28.92 -20.60
C PRO A 939 -14.68 29.29 -19.15
N GLU A 940 -13.43 29.14 -18.73
CA GLU A 940 -12.96 29.46 -17.37
C GLU A 940 -13.18 30.94 -17.03
N ARG A 941 -12.75 31.86 -17.91
CA ARG A 941 -12.99 33.30 -17.72
C ARG A 941 -14.46 33.67 -17.64
N ARG A 942 -15.32 33.02 -18.46
CA ARG A 942 -16.77 33.26 -18.40
C ARG A 942 -17.36 32.80 -17.08
N PHE A 943 -16.95 31.63 -16.59
CA PHE A 943 -17.39 31.10 -15.30
C PHE A 943 -16.96 31.99 -14.13
N LEU A 944 -15.68 32.36 -14.05
CA LEU A 944 -15.17 33.26 -13.00
C LEU A 944 -15.87 34.63 -13.08
N GLY A 945 -16.05 35.17 -14.28
CA GLY A 945 -16.82 36.39 -14.51
C GLY A 945 -18.28 36.28 -14.06
N ASN A 946 -18.92 35.14 -14.27
CA ASN A 946 -20.28 34.86 -13.81
C ASN A 946 -20.34 34.79 -12.27
N LEU A 947 -19.40 34.11 -11.62
CA LEU A 947 -19.30 34.08 -10.16
C LEU A 947 -19.14 35.49 -9.58
N HIS A 948 -18.21 36.29 -10.11
CA HIS A 948 -18.03 37.68 -9.68
C HIS A 948 -19.28 38.53 -9.87
N ARG A 949 -20.03 38.34 -10.97
CA ARG A 949 -21.28 39.06 -11.23
C ARG A 949 -22.40 38.66 -10.27
N ILE A 950 -22.50 37.38 -9.93
CA ILE A 950 -23.51 36.87 -8.99
C ILE A 950 -23.24 37.39 -7.58
N HIS A 951 -21.98 37.36 -7.14
CA HIS A 951 -21.60 37.90 -5.83
C HIS A 951 -21.88 39.41 -5.74
N ARG A 952 -21.68 40.18 -6.83
CA ARG A 952 -22.01 41.62 -6.87
C ARG A 952 -23.51 41.92 -7.01
N ARG A 953 -24.29 41.10 -7.72
CA ARG A 953 -25.72 41.34 -7.94
C ARG A 953 -26.56 41.05 -6.68
N ASN A 954 -26.06 40.20 -5.79
CA ASN A 954 -26.64 39.92 -4.49
C ASN A 954 -26.44 41.02 -3.43
N TYR A 955 -26.02 42.24 -3.80
CA TYR A 955 -25.91 43.41 -2.90
C TYR A 955 -27.24 43.86 -2.22
N GLY A 956 -28.36 43.18 -2.52
CA GLY A 956 -29.65 43.32 -1.81
C GLY A 956 -30.24 41.99 -1.28
N SER A 957 -29.50 40.88 -1.38
CA SER A 957 -29.86 39.59 -0.77
C SER A 957 -29.08 39.44 0.54
N PRO A 958 -29.67 38.92 1.63
CA PRO A 958 -29.05 38.87 2.95
C PRO A 958 -27.81 37.96 3.09
N GLN A 959 -27.34 37.31 2.01
CA GLN A 959 -26.24 36.34 2.04
C GLN A 959 -25.16 36.70 1.01
N GLN A 960 -23.99 37.12 1.50
CA GLN A 960 -22.77 37.31 0.71
C GLN A 960 -21.96 36.00 0.75
N THR A 961 -21.51 35.52 -0.41
CA THR A 961 -20.73 34.27 -0.49
C THR A 961 -19.22 34.57 -0.46
N THR A 962 -18.52 34.06 0.54
CA THR A 962 -17.05 34.07 0.60
C THR A 962 -16.51 32.96 -0.29
N THR A 963 -15.60 33.27 -1.22
CA THR A 963 -15.09 32.30 -2.19
C THR A 963 -13.59 32.13 -2.08
N LEU A 964 -13.14 30.89 -1.95
CA LEU A 964 -11.74 30.49 -1.89
C LEU A 964 -11.37 29.76 -3.19
N ILE A 965 -10.46 30.32 -3.97
CA ILE A 965 -9.99 29.72 -5.23
C ILE A 965 -8.57 29.23 -5.01
N LEU A 966 -8.38 27.92 -4.88
CA LEU A 966 -7.07 27.31 -4.76
C LEU A 966 -6.60 26.87 -6.15
N SER A 967 -5.44 27.35 -6.57
CA SER A 967 -4.93 27.07 -7.91
C SER A 967 -3.41 27.09 -7.94
N HIS A 968 -2.84 26.40 -8.92
CA HIS A 968 -1.45 26.59 -9.32
C HIS A 968 -1.32 27.59 -10.47
N ARG A 969 -2.42 28.03 -11.11
CA ARG A 969 -2.44 28.91 -12.29
C ARG A 969 -2.72 30.36 -11.93
N ILE A 970 -1.87 31.28 -12.37
CA ILE A 970 -2.00 32.70 -12.03
C ILE A 970 -3.22 33.36 -12.65
N ASN A 971 -3.55 33.00 -13.89
CA ASN A 971 -4.73 33.52 -14.59
C ASN A 971 -6.06 33.28 -13.83
N THR A 972 -6.11 32.30 -12.94
CA THR A 972 -7.32 31.97 -12.16
C THR A 972 -7.47 32.79 -10.89
N VAL A 973 -6.35 33.23 -10.31
CA VAL A 973 -6.32 34.00 -9.06
C VAL A 973 -6.11 35.51 -9.30
N GLN A 974 -5.76 35.92 -10.51
CA GLN A 974 -5.47 37.31 -10.86
C GLN A 974 -6.63 38.27 -10.56
N ASP A 975 -7.87 37.84 -10.82
CA ASP A 975 -9.08 38.67 -10.65
C ASP A 975 -9.67 38.60 -9.22
N THR A 976 -8.96 38.02 -8.26
CA THR A 976 -9.41 37.89 -6.87
C THR A 976 -9.18 39.17 -6.06
N ASP A 977 -9.98 39.38 -5.01
CA ASP A 977 -9.85 40.57 -4.14
C ASP A 977 -8.56 40.53 -3.32
N TYR A 978 -8.09 39.33 -2.98
CA TYR A 978 -6.92 39.09 -2.13
C TYR A 978 -6.25 37.77 -2.51
N ILE A 979 -4.91 37.74 -2.53
CA ILE A 979 -4.12 36.55 -2.89
C ILE A 979 -3.26 36.15 -1.69
N LEU A 980 -3.28 34.86 -1.37
CA LEU A 980 -2.43 34.19 -0.38
C LEU A 980 -1.45 33.26 -1.09
N VAL A 981 -0.16 33.43 -0.83
CA VAL A 981 0.91 32.68 -1.50
C VAL A 981 1.51 31.66 -0.53
N LEU A 982 1.27 30.38 -0.82
CA LEU A 982 1.76 29.23 -0.07
C LEU A 982 2.97 28.61 -0.76
N ASP A 983 4.03 28.38 0.01
CA ASP A 983 5.16 27.55 -0.41
C ASP A 983 5.58 26.63 0.74
N ARG A 984 5.76 25.33 0.42
CA ARG A 984 6.18 24.28 1.37
C ARG A 984 5.44 24.33 2.72
N GLY A 985 4.14 24.61 2.68
CA GLY A 985 3.27 24.64 3.86
C GLY A 985 3.28 25.94 4.67
N ILE A 986 3.96 26.99 4.22
CA ILE A 986 4.08 28.28 4.91
C ILE A 986 3.47 29.38 4.04
N LEU A 987 2.75 30.31 4.68
CA LEU A 987 2.27 31.53 4.03
C LEU A 987 3.43 32.53 3.92
N ILE A 988 3.90 32.80 2.70
CA ILE A 988 5.07 33.67 2.47
C ILE A 988 4.63 35.11 2.13
N GLU A 989 3.65 35.26 1.25
CA GLU A 989 3.19 36.56 0.76
C GLU A 989 1.66 36.65 0.79
N GLN A 990 1.16 37.87 0.99
CA GLN A 990 -0.27 38.17 0.95
C GLN A 990 -0.51 39.58 0.42
N GLY A 991 -1.51 39.77 -0.42
CA GLY A 991 -1.82 41.08 -1.00
C GLY A 991 -2.68 40.99 -2.25
N THR A 992 -2.91 42.12 -2.92
CA THR A 992 -3.57 42.13 -4.24
C THR A 992 -2.58 41.74 -5.34
N HIS A 993 -3.09 41.31 -6.51
CA HIS A 993 -2.24 41.00 -7.67
C HIS A 993 -1.24 42.13 -8.00
N GLN A 994 -1.70 43.39 -7.97
CA GLN A 994 -0.84 44.55 -8.26
C GLN A 994 0.26 44.75 -7.21
N GLN A 995 -0.06 44.56 -5.92
CA GLN A 995 0.92 44.65 -4.83
C GLN A 995 1.98 43.56 -4.94
N LEU A 996 1.55 42.32 -5.18
CA LEU A 996 2.46 41.18 -5.31
C LEU A 996 3.32 41.22 -6.57
N MET A 997 2.82 41.80 -7.68
CA MET A 997 3.62 42.02 -8.89
C MET A 997 4.62 43.16 -8.77
N SER A 998 4.36 44.15 -7.90
CA SER A 998 5.25 45.29 -7.70
C SER A 998 6.51 44.94 -6.88
N THR A 999 6.45 43.84 -6.13
CA THR A 999 7.56 43.36 -5.30
C THR A 999 8.19 42.14 -6.00
N PRO A 1000 9.52 42.08 -6.20
CA PRO A 1000 10.19 40.92 -6.79
C PRO A 1000 10.26 39.75 -5.78
N GLY A 1001 9.09 39.21 -5.45
CA GLY A 1001 8.88 38.09 -4.54
C GLY A 1001 8.61 36.77 -5.25
N PHE A 1002 8.20 35.75 -4.48
CA PHE A 1002 7.86 34.43 -4.98
C PHE A 1002 6.69 34.46 -5.96
N TYR A 1003 5.65 35.27 -5.69
CA TYR A 1003 4.53 35.43 -6.61
C TYR A 1003 4.97 36.00 -7.96
N PHE A 1004 5.82 37.03 -7.96
CA PHE A 1004 6.37 37.64 -9.18
C PHE A 1004 7.15 36.63 -10.02
N HIS A 1005 7.99 35.79 -9.39
CA HIS A 1005 8.72 34.75 -10.09
C HIS A 1005 7.81 33.67 -10.68
N LEU A 1006 6.77 33.24 -9.95
CA LEU A 1006 5.76 32.33 -10.49
C LEU A 1006 5.00 32.95 -11.67
N ALA A 1007 4.67 34.25 -11.58
CA ALA A 1007 4.03 35.01 -12.64
C ALA A 1007 4.87 35.07 -13.89
N GLN A 1008 6.16 35.37 -13.74
CA GLN A 1008 7.08 35.39 -14.86
C GLN A 1008 7.18 34.02 -15.54
N GLN A 1009 7.23 32.93 -14.77
CA GLN A 1009 7.31 31.57 -15.34
C GLN A 1009 6.04 31.12 -16.07
N GLN A 1010 4.86 31.56 -15.64
CA GLN A 1010 3.58 31.13 -16.23
C GLN A 1010 3.05 32.08 -17.32
N ILE A 1011 3.43 33.35 -17.27
CA ILE A 1011 2.97 34.39 -18.20
C ILE A 1011 3.95 34.55 -19.38
N HIS A 1012 5.23 34.16 -19.26
CA HIS A 1012 6.11 33.99 -20.42
C HIS A 1012 5.75 32.73 -21.22
N LEU A 1013 4.64 32.84 -21.95
CA LEU A 1013 4.40 32.24 -23.26
C LEU A 1013 4.39 33.36 -24.29
#